data_AF-A0A9P7G298-F1
#
_entry.id   AF-A0A9P7G298-F1
#
_cell.length_a   1.000
_cell.length_b   1.000
_cell.length_c   1.000
_cell.angle_alpha   90.00
_cell.angle_beta   90.00
_cell.angle_gamma   90.00
#
_symmetry.space_group_name_H-M   'P 1'
#
loop_
_entity.id
_entity.type
_entity.pdbx_description
1 polymer ?
#
loop_
_entity_poly.entity_id
_entity_poly.type
_entity_poly.pdbx_seq_one_letter_code
_entity_poly.pdbx_strand_id
1 'polypeptide(L)'
;MSRGPIERLPEHDASNLNRNMQHKEALSLRLALGSILGPKRPFTPSTSSHSSSGTASPAHPVTFGLPVSPGMPPPPPASTPIHPPLDGRFDYLHPRHVFVPPPPSRLGHPDSAKELHWPMGSPWTSAPSSTPMSPHVTTSQSASPMDECPPPLALPPPIVDHPTPPKRPSVHAPKPVSAPPVVPAAHSAAGSGSGTPKAKFLETLDSNRAWDALIHGSFSRYASKEMAHLFSPANRFYTWRSLWLNLAIAERELGLPVTEEAIEQMKANLDLTPEQFEIAAQEEKKRRHDVMAHVHTFGTVAPAAAGIIHLGATSCYVTDNADLIFLRTGLPYLIRSLGVLISRLSVFAEEYRALPTLGFTHFQPAQLTTVGKRATLWIQELLWDLRNIIRARDDLGFRGVKGTTGTQASFLALFDGDHDKVETLDKRVTELSGFTYAYPVTSQTYSRKVDIDVLAPLASLGATAHKIATDIRLLANLKEMEEPFESTQIGSSAMAYKRNPMRCERVCSLSRHLMVLHQNALMTSSVQWFERTLDDSANRRITLPEAFLTADIVLSTLQNVSEGLVVYPKVIARRIAQELPFMATENVIMAIVKAGGDRQEAHEQIRVLSHQAAHQVKQLGLENDLIERIRAEPYFDPIKGQLDELLDPASFVGRAPEQVDAFVRDWVTPALAPAEIQGAIQQSQKVELSV
;
A
#
# COMPACT_ATOMS: atom_id res chain seq x y z
N MET A 1 -11.98 -51.46 -44.97
CA MET A 1 -11.07 -52.62 -45.18
C MET A 1 -9.73 -52.25 -44.55
N SER A 2 -8.97 -53.09 -43.84
CA SER A 2 -9.20 -54.40 -43.19
C SER A 2 -8.24 -54.49 -41.98
N ARG A 3 -8.28 -55.57 -41.17
CA ARG A 3 -7.49 -55.73 -39.93
C ARG A 3 -6.15 -56.49 -40.16
N GLY A 4 -5.11 -56.09 -39.41
CA GLY A 4 -4.02 -56.98 -38.93
C GLY A 4 -2.94 -57.39 -39.95
N PRO A 5 -1.84 -58.05 -39.51
CA PRO A 5 -1.66 -58.73 -38.22
C PRO A 5 -0.50 -58.20 -37.34
N ILE A 6 -0.27 -58.89 -36.21
CA ILE A 6 0.74 -58.64 -35.17
C ILE A 6 1.85 -59.69 -35.27
N GLU A 7 3.10 -59.32 -35.02
CA GLU A 7 4.15 -60.27 -34.59
C GLU A 7 5.10 -59.66 -33.53
N ARG A 8 5.90 -60.48 -32.85
CA ARG A 8 6.31 -60.27 -31.44
C ARG A 8 7.71 -59.67 -31.21
N LEU A 9 7.85 -59.17 -29.97
CA LEU A 9 9.02 -58.69 -29.21
C LEU A 9 10.36 -59.41 -29.44
N PRO A 10 11.48 -58.75 -29.08
CA PRO A 10 12.11 -59.13 -27.81
C PRO A 10 12.21 -58.00 -26.78
N GLU A 11 12.48 -58.40 -25.54
CA GLU A 11 12.45 -57.58 -24.32
C GLU A 11 13.68 -56.65 -24.20
N HIS A 12 13.48 -55.45 -23.63
CA HIS A 12 14.52 -54.79 -22.82
C HIS A 12 13.92 -53.80 -21.82
N ASP A 13 14.57 -53.74 -20.66
CA ASP A 13 14.17 -53.13 -19.39
C ASP A 13 13.44 -51.77 -19.42
N ALA A 14 12.24 -51.77 -18.83
CA ALA A 14 11.57 -50.56 -18.37
C ALA A 14 11.78 -50.38 -16.85
N SER A 15 12.88 -49.74 -16.45
CA SER A 15 13.04 -49.17 -15.10
C SER A 15 13.85 -47.87 -15.13
N ASN A 16 13.60 -47.00 -14.14
CA ASN A 16 14.18 -45.66 -13.97
C ASN A 16 13.73 -44.56 -14.93
N LEU A 17 12.56 -43.96 -14.64
CA LEU A 17 12.36 -42.50 -14.78
C LEU A 17 11.27 -41.98 -13.83
N ASN A 18 11.57 -40.88 -13.14
CA ASN A 18 10.67 -40.01 -12.37
C ASN A 18 9.75 -40.61 -11.28
N ARG A 19 10.35 -40.90 -10.11
CA ARG A 19 9.69 -40.71 -8.80
C ARG A 19 10.65 -40.13 -7.76
N ASN A 20 10.98 -38.84 -7.86
CA ASN A 20 11.74 -38.15 -6.80
C ASN A 20 11.57 -36.61 -6.76
N MET A 21 10.33 -36.10 -6.86
CA MET A 21 10.07 -34.66 -6.69
C MET A 21 8.70 -34.26 -6.10
N GLN A 22 8.00 -35.17 -5.40
CA GLN A 22 6.73 -34.84 -4.72
C GLN A 22 6.61 -35.33 -3.27
N HIS A 23 7.65 -35.97 -2.71
CA HIS A 23 7.56 -36.59 -1.37
C HIS A 23 8.11 -35.76 -0.21
N LYS A 24 8.79 -34.63 -0.46
CA LYS A 24 9.35 -33.77 0.60
C LYS A 24 8.36 -32.72 1.12
N GLU A 25 7.51 -32.14 0.27
CA GLU A 25 6.55 -31.09 0.69
C GLU A 25 5.34 -31.67 1.44
N ALA A 26 4.85 -32.83 1.02
CA ALA A 26 3.73 -33.52 1.68
C ALA A 26 4.04 -34.01 3.11
N LEU A 27 5.33 -34.20 3.45
CA LEU A 27 5.74 -34.62 4.79
C LEU A 27 5.76 -33.43 5.79
N SER A 28 6.22 -32.26 5.33
CA SER A 28 6.29 -31.04 6.14
C SER A 28 4.92 -30.57 6.61
N LEU A 29 3.89 -30.61 5.74
CA LEU A 29 2.53 -30.25 6.13
C LEU A 29 1.92 -31.18 7.19
N ARG A 30 2.25 -32.48 7.17
CA ARG A 30 1.77 -33.44 8.19
C ARG A 30 2.46 -33.26 9.54
N LEU A 31 3.72 -32.85 9.56
CA LEU A 31 4.44 -32.55 10.80
C LEU A 31 3.99 -31.23 11.44
N ALA A 32 3.59 -30.23 10.64
CA ALA A 32 3.08 -28.95 11.14
C ALA A 32 1.71 -29.04 11.83
N LEU A 33 0.86 -30.02 11.47
CA LEU A 33 -0.48 -30.20 12.04
C LEU A 33 -0.53 -31.20 13.21
N GLY A 34 0.50 -32.04 13.39
CA GLY A 34 0.55 -33.05 14.45
C GLY A 34 0.86 -32.51 15.85
N SER A 35 1.35 -31.28 15.97
CA SER A 35 1.85 -30.67 17.22
C SER A 35 0.80 -29.91 18.04
N ILE A 36 -0.46 -29.83 17.57
CA ILE A 36 -1.55 -29.10 18.23
C ILE A 36 -2.39 -30.01 19.16
N LEU A 37 -2.19 -31.34 19.12
CA LEU A 37 -2.90 -32.28 19.98
C LEU A 37 -1.95 -32.91 21.02
N GLY A 38 -2.19 -32.58 22.30
CA GLY A 38 -1.39 -33.05 23.43
C GLY A 38 -1.46 -34.57 23.67
N PRO A 39 -0.50 -35.14 24.42
CA PRO A 39 -0.32 -36.59 24.51
C PRO A 39 -1.41 -37.27 25.35
N LYS A 40 -2.03 -38.31 24.77
CA LYS A 40 -2.87 -39.26 25.53
C LYS A 40 -1.99 -40.11 26.45
N ARG A 41 -2.36 -40.23 27.73
CA ARG A 41 -1.72 -41.15 28.69
C ARG A 41 -2.00 -42.62 28.30
N PRO A 42 -1.06 -43.56 28.54
CA PRO A 42 -1.33 -44.97 28.37
C PRO A 42 -2.13 -45.53 29.55
N PHE A 43 -3.03 -46.48 29.27
CA PHE A 43 -3.65 -47.34 30.28
C PHE A 43 -3.27 -48.79 29.96
N THR A 44 -2.84 -49.54 30.97
CA THR A 44 -2.38 -50.93 30.85
C THR A 44 -3.55 -51.93 30.80
N PRO A 45 -3.37 -53.11 30.18
CA PRO A 45 -4.46 -54.06 29.91
C PRO A 45 -4.69 -55.08 31.04
N SER A 46 -5.90 -55.62 31.15
CA SER A 46 -6.17 -56.84 31.92
C SER A 46 -7.29 -57.71 31.32
N THR A 47 -6.93 -58.97 31.04
CA THR A 47 -7.75 -60.20 31.14
C THR A 47 -9.06 -60.35 30.35
N SER A 48 -8.93 -60.95 29.16
CA SER A 48 -9.56 -62.23 28.76
C SER A 48 -10.89 -62.74 29.37
N SER A 49 -11.86 -63.05 28.50
CA SER A 49 -12.64 -64.30 28.55
C SER A 49 -13.17 -64.71 27.16
N HIS A 50 -13.45 -65.99 26.95
CA HIS A 50 -13.75 -66.64 25.66
C HIS A 50 -15.25 -66.87 25.38
N SER A 51 -15.54 -67.45 24.19
CA SER A 51 -16.76 -68.22 23.81
C SER A 51 -18.05 -67.42 23.54
N SER A 52 -18.95 -67.81 22.61
CA SER A 52 -18.88 -68.85 21.55
C SER A 52 -20.02 -68.70 20.51
N SER A 53 -19.74 -69.15 19.28
CA SER A 53 -20.63 -69.85 18.31
C SER A 53 -22.11 -69.42 18.11
N GLY A 54 -22.51 -69.26 16.84
CA GLY A 54 -23.92 -69.29 16.42
C GLY A 54 -24.10 -69.16 14.90
N THR A 55 -24.36 -70.28 14.22
CA THR A 55 -24.53 -70.36 12.74
C THR A 55 -26.01 -70.36 12.33
N ALA A 56 -26.36 -69.69 11.22
CA ALA A 56 -27.18 -70.21 10.09
C ALA A 56 -27.89 -69.12 9.25
N SER A 57 -28.02 -69.40 7.96
CA SER A 57 -28.76 -68.68 6.88
C SER A 57 -30.03 -69.49 6.51
N PRO A 58 -30.86 -69.19 5.48
CA PRO A 58 -31.10 -67.94 4.70
C PRO A 58 -32.62 -67.66 4.40
N ALA A 59 -32.89 -66.74 3.44
CA ALA A 59 -33.98 -66.77 2.42
C ALA A 59 -35.32 -65.98 2.56
N HIS A 60 -35.40 -64.93 1.72
CA HIS A 60 -36.55 -64.50 0.87
C HIS A 60 -37.80 -63.76 1.42
N PRO A 61 -38.54 -63.00 0.57
CA PRO A 61 -39.22 -61.76 0.98
C PRO A 61 -40.75 -61.75 0.80
N VAL A 62 -41.45 -60.81 1.47
CA VAL A 62 -42.86 -60.49 1.19
C VAL A 62 -43.13 -58.98 1.31
N THR A 63 -43.82 -58.42 0.32
CA THR A 63 -44.39 -57.06 0.26
C THR A 63 -45.78 -56.99 0.90
N PHE A 64 -46.16 -55.85 1.50
CA PHE A 64 -47.57 -55.49 1.72
C PHE A 64 -47.83 -54.01 1.44
N GLY A 65 -49.06 -53.70 1.00
CA GLY A 65 -49.45 -52.41 0.42
C GLY A 65 -50.35 -51.50 1.29
N LEU A 66 -50.82 -50.43 0.64
CA LEU A 66 -51.53 -49.25 1.16
C LEU A 66 -52.98 -49.51 1.64
N PRO A 67 -53.60 -48.49 2.27
CA PRO A 67 -54.86 -47.93 1.72
C PRO A 67 -54.78 -46.41 1.44
N VAL A 68 -55.83 -45.85 0.80
CA VAL A 68 -55.75 -44.63 -0.04
C VAL A 68 -56.91 -43.62 0.17
N SER A 69 -56.58 -42.34 0.47
CA SER A 69 -57.30 -41.07 0.11
C SER A 69 -58.76 -40.82 0.61
N PRO A 70 -59.40 -39.62 0.44
CA PRO A 70 -58.99 -38.42 -0.34
C PRO A 70 -59.20 -37.00 0.29
N GLY A 71 -58.59 -35.97 -0.33
CA GLY A 71 -59.16 -34.58 -0.33
C GLY A 71 -58.19 -33.38 -0.43
N MET A 72 -58.40 -32.53 -1.46
CA MET A 72 -58.00 -31.10 -1.61
C MET A 72 -56.56 -30.73 -2.10
N PRO A 73 -56.36 -29.54 -2.74
CA PRO A 73 -55.51 -29.38 -3.93
C PRO A 73 -54.13 -28.71 -3.72
N PRO A 74 -53.24 -28.70 -4.75
CA PRO A 74 -51.91 -28.06 -4.68
C PRO A 74 -51.93 -26.52 -4.69
N PRO A 75 -50.85 -25.86 -4.22
CA PRO A 75 -50.77 -24.40 -4.09
C PRO A 75 -50.54 -23.66 -5.43
N PRO A 76 -50.91 -22.37 -5.53
CA PRO A 76 -50.75 -21.56 -6.74
C PRO A 76 -49.31 -21.04 -6.94
N PRO A 77 -48.94 -20.61 -8.17
CA PRO A 77 -47.61 -20.11 -8.49
C PRO A 77 -47.35 -18.67 -7.98
N ALA A 78 -46.08 -18.28 -8.03
CA ALA A 78 -45.54 -17.06 -7.42
C ALA A 78 -46.21 -15.75 -7.85
N SER A 79 -46.30 -14.81 -6.90
CA SER A 79 -46.61 -13.40 -7.14
C SER A 79 -45.64 -12.49 -6.37
N THR A 80 -45.31 -11.36 -6.97
CA THR A 80 -44.33 -10.35 -6.51
C THR A 80 -44.86 -9.54 -5.34
N PRO A 81 -44.05 -9.22 -4.31
CA PRO A 81 -44.45 -8.27 -3.28
C PRO A 81 -44.30 -6.82 -3.77
N ILE A 82 -45.42 -6.09 -3.77
CA ILE A 82 -45.47 -4.64 -3.95
C ILE A 82 -45.26 -3.99 -2.57
N HIS A 83 -44.39 -2.99 -2.47
CA HIS A 83 -44.21 -2.21 -1.24
C HIS A 83 -45.34 -1.18 -1.04
N PRO A 84 -45.92 -1.05 0.17
CA PRO A 84 -46.74 0.10 0.54
C PRO A 84 -45.86 1.31 0.93
N PRO A 85 -46.37 2.55 0.79
CA PRO A 85 -45.62 3.74 1.20
C PRO A 85 -45.66 3.92 2.72
N LEU A 86 -44.51 4.31 3.30
CA LEU A 86 -44.44 4.83 4.67
C LEU A 86 -44.06 6.31 4.62
N ASP A 87 -44.90 7.12 5.24
CA ASP A 87 -44.75 8.55 5.43
C ASP A 87 -43.99 8.82 6.74
N GLY A 88 -43.23 9.91 6.84
CA GLY A 88 -42.60 10.34 8.10
C GLY A 88 -41.06 10.46 8.13
N ARG A 89 -40.58 11.66 7.76
CA ARG A 89 -39.46 12.44 8.35
C ARG A 89 -38.36 11.70 9.13
N PHE A 90 -37.13 11.76 8.61
CA PHE A 90 -35.90 11.73 9.42
C PHE A 90 -34.97 12.87 8.99
N ASP A 91 -34.52 13.67 9.95
CA ASP A 91 -33.59 14.78 9.73
C ASP A 91 -32.16 14.28 9.51
N TYR A 92 -31.57 14.57 8.35
CA TYR A 92 -30.15 14.32 8.09
C TYR A 92 -29.30 15.55 8.45
N LEU A 93 -28.59 15.47 9.58
CA LEU A 93 -27.54 16.41 9.93
C LEU A 93 -26.30 16.18 9.04
N HIS A 94 -26.05 17.09 8.11
CA HIS A 94 -24.79 17.15 7.36
C HIS A 94 -23.61 17.55 8.26
N PRO A 95 -22.46 16.84 8.24
CA PRO A 95 -21.21 17.38 8.74
C PRO A 95 -20.74 18.49 7.80
N ARG A 96 -20.60 19.72 8.32
CA ARG A 96 -19.96 20.82 7.58
C ARG A 96 -18.46 20.56 7.48
N HIS A 97 -17.96 20.17 6.30
CA HIS A 97 -16.53 20.22 6.02
C HIS A 97 -16.08 21.69 5.94
N VAL A 98 -15.25 22.11 6.90
CA VAL A 98 -14.59 23.41 6.87
C VAL A 98 -13.49 23.37 5.82
N PHE A 99 -13.67 24.12 4.74
CA PHE A 99 -12.68 24.27 3.69
C PHE A 99 -11.62 25.28 4.15
N VAL A 100 -10.39 24.82 4.39
CA VAL A 100 -9.24 25.69 4.73
C VAL A 100 -8.46 25.97 3.44
N PRO A 101 -8.49 27.21 2.90
CA PRO A 101 -7.68 27.56 1.74
C PRO A 101 -6.18 27.63 2.11
N PRO A 102 -5.27 27.38 1.15
CA PRO A 102 -3.84 27.43 1.41
C PRO A 102 -3.36 28.87 1.73
N PRO A 103 -2.27 29.02 2.52
CA PRO A 103 -1.71 30.34 2.80
C PRO A 103 -1.09 30.97 1.53
N PRO A 104 -1.18 32.29 1.36
CA PRO A 104 -0.62 32.97 0.19
C PRO A 104 0.91 32.89 0.18
N SER A 105 1.47 32.47 -0.95
CA SER A 105 2.91 32.47 -1.20
C SER A 105 3.43 33.92 -1.30
N ARG A 106 4.51 34.21 -0.57
CA ARG A 106 5.28 35.43 -0.79
C ARG A 106 6.11 35.28 -2.06
N LEU A 107 5.73 35.99 -3.12
CA LEU A 107 6.60 36.31 -4.24
C LEU A 107 6.67 37.83 -4.38
N GLY A 108 7.86 38.34 -4.72
CA GLY A 108 8.17 39.76 -4.64
C GLY A 108 7.68 40.59 -5.83
N HIS A 109 7.69 41.92 -5.63
CA HIS A 109 7.76 42.89 -6.72
C HIS A 109 8.93 42.58 -7.66
N PRO A 110 8.78 42.84 -8.97
CA PRO A 110 9.19 44.15 -9.46
C PRO A 110 8.14 44.85 -10.35
N ASP A 111 8.43 46.11 -10.66
CA ASP A 111 7.54 47.07 -11.31
C ASP A 111 7.25 46.79 -12.79
N SER A 112 6.03 47.12 -13.23
CA SER A 112 5.81 48.04 -14.36
C SER A 112 4.32 48.35 -14.53
N ALA A 113 3.96 49.62 -14.43
CA ALA A 113 2.61 50.08 -14.70
C ALA A 113 2.36 50.22 -16.21
N LYS A 114 1.26 49.65 -16.70
CA LYS A 114 0.53 50.15 -17.88
C LYS A 114 -0.97 50.05 -17.64
N GLU A 115 -1.62 51.21 -17.67
CA GLU A 115 -3.07 51.35 -17.59
C GLU A 115 -3.73 50.84 -18.88
N LEU A 116 -4.94 50.30 -18.77
CA LEU A 116 -5.88 50.22 -19.89
C LEU A 116 -7.32 50.19 -19.34
N HIS A 117 -8.05 51.27 -19.64
CA HIS A 117 -9.45 51.45 -19.26
C HIS A 117 -10.39 50.55 -20.08
N TRP A 118 -11.52 50.17 -19.47
CA TRP A 118 -12.73 49.76 -20.19
C TRP A 118 -13.94 50.59 -19.70
N PRO A 119 -14.75 51.17 -20.59
CA PRO A 119 -15.89 52.02 -20.19
C PRO A 119 -17.19 51.24 -19.99
N MET A 120 -18.06 51.78 -19.12
CA MET A 120 -19.46 51.38 -18.96
C MET A 120 -20.40 52.36 -19.67
N GLY A 121 -21.57 51.88 -20.12
CA GLY A 121 -22.67 52.71 -20.65
C GLY A 121 -23.56 51.97 -21.67
N SER A 122 -24.58 51.20 -21.27
CA SER A 122 -26.00 51.64 -21.08
C SER A 122 -26.83 51.60 -22.40
N PRO A 123 -28.17 51.85 -22.42
CA PRO A 123 -29.16 50.78 -22.19
C PRO A 123 -30.37 50.78 -23.17
N TRP A 124 -31.04 49.65 -23.42
CA TRP A 124 -32.41 49.66 -24.02
C TRP A 124 -33.33 48.53 -23.52
N THR A 125 -34.63 48.80 -23.65
CA THR A 125 -35.79 48.18 -22.99
C THR A 125 -36.50 47.10 -23.83
N SER A 126 -37.15 46.11 -23.18
CA SER A 126 -38.62 45.90 -23.25
C SER A 126 -39.07 44.53 -22.69
N ALA A 127 -40.14 44.52 -21.89
CA ALA A 127 -41.01 43.35 -21.64
C ALA A 127 -42.37 43.59 -22.35
N PRO A 128 -43.31 42.60 -22.39
CA PRO A 128 -44.41 42.71 -21.42
C PRO A 128 -45.12 41.40 -20.98
N SER A 129 -45.79 41.48 -19.82
CA SER A 129 -46.99 40.71 -19.36
C SER A 129 -46.87 39.18 -19.18
N SER A 130 -47.55 38.54 -18.21
CA SER A 130 -48.81 38.89 -17.53
C SER A 130 -48.86 38.62 -16.01
N THR A 131 -49.94 39.07 -15.37
CA THR A 131 -50.28 39.03 -13.92
C THR A 131 -51.80 38.69 -13.81
N PRO A 132 -52.54 38.77 -12.67
CA PRO A 132 -52.21 38.70 -11.23
C PRO A 132 -53.18 37.79 -10.41
N MET A 133 -53.02 37.68 -9.08
CA MET A 133 -53.99 38.09 -8.03
C MET A 133 -53.79 37.43 -6.64
N SER A 134 -54.28 38.10 -5.60
CA SER A 134 -54.14 37.80 -4.14
C SER A 134 -55.57 37.80 -3.51
N PRO A 135 -55.82 38.23 -2.25
CA PRO A 135 -55.23 37.95 -0.91
C PRO A 135 -56.33 37.46 0.11
N HIS A 136 -56.01 37.29 1.40
CA HIS A 136 -56.88 37.62 2.58
C HIS A 136 -56.18 37.29 3.94
N VAL A 137 -56.84 37.51 5.10
CA VAL A 137 -56.66 38.72 5.95
C VAL A 137 -57.44 38.61 7.30
N THR A 138 -56.73 38.72 8.46
CA THR A 138 -57.24 39.10 9.83
C THR A 138 -58.29 38.19 10.55
N THR A 139 -58.59 38.19 11.88
CA THR A 139 -58.26 39.07 13.06
C THR A 139 -58.58 38.40 14.44
N SER A 140 -58.19 39.04 15.57
CA SER A 140 -58.81 39.05 16.94
C SER A 140 -58.79 37.77 17.82
N GLN A 141 -58.93 37.78 19.17
CA GLN A 141 -58.51 38.63 20.33
C GLN A 141 -59.28 38.14 21.60
N SER A 142 -58.60 37.77 22.70
CA SER A 142 -59.06 37.80 24.12
C SER A 142 -58.04 37.02 25.00
N ALA A 143 -57.24 37.62 25.90
CA ALA A 143 -57.55 38.19 27.23
C ALA A 143 -57.34 37.18 28.39
N SER A 144 -56.46 37.56 29.32
CA SER A 144 -55.72 36.76 30.33
C SER A 144 -56.49 36.56 31.68
N PRO A 145 -55.95 36.11 32.85
CA PRO A 145 -54.52 36.03 33.28
C PRO A 145 -54.06 34.81 34.12
N MET A 146 -52.79 34.92 34.57
CA MET A 146 -51.97 34.05 35.43
C MET A 146 -51.33 32.86 34.66
N ASP A 147 -50.03 32.53 34.80
CA ASP A 147 -48.95 33.07 35.65
C ASP A 147 -47.56 33.11 34.93
N GLU A 148 -46.50 33.49 35.66
CA GLU A 148 -45.16 33.91 35.17
C GLU A 148 -44.16 32.81 34.73
N CYS A 149 -43.38 33.12 33.68
CA CYS A 149 -41.96 32.75 33.55
C CYS A 149 -41.26 33.73 32.56
N PRO A 150 -40.04 34.25 32.83
CA PRO A 150 -39.54 35.49 32.20
C PRO A 150 -38.90 35.35 30.78
N PRO A 151 -38.79 36.47 30.02
CA PRO A 151 -38.48 36.50 28.58
C PRO A 151 -36.98 36.53 28.21
N PRO A 152 -36.61 36.31 26.93
CA PRO A 152 -35.22 36.27 26.48
C PRO A 152 -34.52 37.64 26.45
N LEU A 153 -33.24 37.67 26.80
CA LEU A 153 -32.39 38.86 26.82
C LEU A 153 -31.89 39.27 25.42
N ALA A 154 -31.73 40.58 25.25
CA ALA A 154 -31.40 41.23 23.98
C ALA A 154 -29.92 41.08 23.56
N LEU A 155 -29.67 41.28 22.26
CA LEU A 155 -28.33 41.38 21.68
C LEU A 155 -27.57 42.62 22.23
N PRO A 156 -26.29 42.50 22.62
CA PRO A 156 -25.48 43.64 23.00
C PRO A 156 -24.96 44.45 21.78
N PRO A 157 -24.66 45.75 21.96
CA PRO A 157 -24.02 46.61 20.95
C PRO A 157 -22.54 46.22 20.71
N PRO A 158 -21.89 46.72 19.64
CA PRO A 158 -20.58 46.22 19.22
C PRO A 158 -19.46 46.59 20.21
N ILE A 159 -18.66 45.59 20.59
CA ILE A 159 -17.44 45.79 21.37
C ILE A 159 -16.29 46.11 20.40
N VAL A 160 -15.62 47.23 20.67
CA VAL A 160 -14.40 47.69 20.01
C VAL A 160 -13.17 47.12 20.74
N ASP A 161 -12.03 47.07 20.05
CA ASP A 161 -10.71 46.62 20.53
C ASP A 161 -10.53 45.13 20.83
N HIS A 162 -10.10 44.39 19.79
CA HIS A 162 -9.31 43.17 19.99
C HIS A 162 -7.87 43.54 20.39
N PRO A 163 -7.32 43.03 21.50
CA PRO A 163 -5.89 43.14 21.78
C PRO A 163 -5.10 42.36 20.73
N THR A 164 -4.06 42.99 20.17
CA THR A 164 -3.11 42.32 19.27
C THR A 164 -2.56 41.04 19.91
N PRO A 165 -2.48 39.91 19.18
CA PRO A 165 -1.81 38.71 19.70
C PRO A 165 -0.34 39.04 20.00
N PRO A 166 0.25 38.45 21.05
CA PRO A 166 1.62 38.74 21.43
C PRO A 166 2.58 38.42 20.26
N LYS A 167 3.48 39.36 19.97
CA LYS A 167 4.55 39.14 18.97
C LYS A 167 5.30 37.87 19.34
N ARG A 168 5.42 36.92 18.41
CA ARG A 168 6.34 35.78 18.57
C ARG A 168 7.73 36.34 18.92
N PRO A 169 8.43 35.79 19.93
CA PRO A 169 9.85 36.08 20.09
C PRO A 169 10.58 35.71 18.79
N SER A 170 11.48 36.58 18.35
CA SER A 170 12.27 36.36 17.15
C SER A 170 13.25 35.21 17.38
N VAL A 171 12.87 34.01 16.94
CA VAL A 171 13.79 32.88 16.84
C VAL A 171 14.80 33.21 15.75
N HIS A 172 15.98 33.70 16.15
CA HIS A 172 17.14 33.63 15.29
C HIS A 172 17.35 32.16 14.92
N ALA A 173 17.41 31.86 13.63
CA ALA A 173 17.79 30.53 13.16
C ALA A 173 19.14 30.17 13.80
N PRO A 174 19.25 29.02 14.50
CA PRO A 174 20.55 28.53 14.93
C PRO A 174 21.43 28.39 13.69
N LYS A 175 22.67 28.90 13.75
CA LYS A 175 23.69 28.54 12.75
C LYS A 175 23.78 27.01 12.69
N PRO A 176 23.96 26.39 11.51
CA PRO A 176 24.07 24.94 11.41
C PRO A 176 25.22 24.47 12.29
N VAL A 177 24.88 23.76 13.37
CA VAL A 177 25.87 23.05 14.19
C VAL A 177 26.35 21.90 13.32
N SER A 178 27.65 21.86 13.05
CA SER A 178 28.29 20.77 12.31
C SER A 178 27.97 19.45 12.99
N ALA A 179 27.37 18.51 12.24
CA ALA A 179 27.20 17.15 12.72
C ALA A 179 28.56 16.59 13.17
N PRO A 180 28.64 15.85 14.30
CA PRO A 180 29.86 15.14 14.64
C PRO A 180 30.21 14.17 13.49
N PRO A 181 31.50 14.00 13.16
CA PRO A 181 31.90 13.23 11.99
C PRO A 181 31.44 11.78 12.14
N VAL A 182 30.61 11.32 11.19
CA VAL A 182 30.37 9.90 10.98
C VAL A 182 31.72 9.27 10.64
N VAL A 183 32.23 8.42 11.52
CA VAL A 183 33.51 7.73 11.31
C VAL A 183 33.38 6.87 10.05
N PRO A 184 34.15 7.14 8.98
CA PRO A 184 34.11 6.29 7.80
C PRO A 184 34.73 4.94 8.14
N ALA A 185 34.05 3.85 7.84
CA ALA A 185 34.66 2.53 7.88
C ALA A 185 35.81 2.49 6.85
N ALA A 186 37.05 2.53 7.32
CA ALA A 186 38.22 2.65 6.46
C ALA A 186 38.39 1.42 5.55
N HIS A 187 38.38 1.63 4.24
CA HIS A 187 38.90 0.66 3.29
C HIS A 187 40.43 0.79 3.21
N SER A 188 41.14 -0.09 3.92
CA SER A 188 42.56 -0.36 3.67
C SER A 188 42.73 -1.67 2.90
N ALA A 189 43.49 -1.63 1.80
CA ALA A 189 43.74 -2.79 0.97
C ALA A 189 44.81 -3.74 1.55
N ALA A 190 44.76 -5.00 1.09
CA ALA A 190 45.81 -6.02 1.16
C ALA A 190 46.21 -6.59 2.55
N GLY A 191 45.64 -7.76 2.86
CA GLY A 191 46.13 -8.69 3.89
C GLY A 191 45.46 -10.06 3.70
N SER A 192 46.21 -11.08 3.28
CA SER A 192 45.66 -12.40 2.97
C SER A 192 45.48 -13.27 4.21
N GLY A 193 44.24 -13.55 4.61
CA GLY A 193 43.96 -14.56 5.64
C GLY A 193 42.53 -14.54 6.19
N SER A 194 41.81 -15.66 6.00
CA SER A 194 40.49 -16.03 6.55
C SER A 194 39.29 -15.09 6.26
N GLY A 195 38.09 -15.69 6.14
CA GLY A 195 36.90 -15.03 5.61
C GLY A 195 36.29 -13.95 6.53
N THR A 196 35.76 -12.89 5.92
CA THR A 196 35.14 -11.76 6.63
C THR A 196 33.83 -12.17 7.34
N PRO A 197 33.41 -11.47 8.42
CA PRO A 197 32.15 -11.77 9.13
C PRO A 197 30.91 -11.78 8.23
N LYS A 198 30.92 -10.93 7.18
CA LYS A 198 29.86 -10.83 6.15
C LYS A 198 29.66 -12.13 5.35
N ALA A 199 30.68 -12.98 5.24
CA ALA A 199 30.58 -14.27 4.58
C ALA A 199 29.91 -15.33 5.47
N LYS A 200 30.30 -15.41 6.76
CA LYS A 200 29.70 -16.36 7.73
C LYS A 200 28.22 -16.10 7.97
N PHE A 201 27.77 -14.84 7.92
CA PHE A 201 26.35 -14.49 8.07
C PHE A 201 25.45 -15.13 7.00
N LEU A 202 25.94 -15.29 5.77
CA LEU A 202 25.16 -15.91 4.69
C LEU A 202 24.95 -17.43 4.90
N GLU A 203 25.85 -18.09 5.62
CA GLU A 203 25.70 -19.50 6.01
C GLU A 203 24.77 -19.68 7.23
N THR A 204 24.48 -18.62 8.00
CA THR A 204 23.73 -18.73 9.27
C THR A 204 22.20 -18.68 9.12
N LEU A 205 21.68 -18.53 7.90
CA LEU A 205 20.23 -18.47 7.63
C LEU A 205 19.48 -19.82 7.77
N ASP A 206 20.17 -20.92 8.07
CA ASP A 206 19.62 -22.29 8.03
C ASP A 206 19.21 -22.88 9.41
N SER A 207 19.36 -22.12 10.51
CA SER A 207 19.31 -22.66 11.88
C SER A 207 18.21 -22.14 12.84
N ASN A 208 17.09 -21.59 12.36
CA ASN A 208 15.87 -21.42 13.19
C ASN A 208 14.55 -21.69 12.41
N ARG A 209 14.14 -22.96 12.40
CA ARG A 209 13.40 -23.57 11.28
C ARG A 209 11.86 -23.44 11.26
N ALA A 210 11.29 -22.40 11.87
CA ALA A 210 9.84 -22.18 11.83
C ALA A 210 9.46 -20.72 11.54
N TRP A 211 9.81 -19.78 12.42
CA TRP A 211 9.47 -18.36 12.22
C TRP A 211 10.33 -17.70 11.14
N ASP A 212 11.64 -17.98 11.12
CA ASP A 212 12.51 -17.52 10.03
C ASP A 212 12.16 -18.26 8.72
N ALA A 213 11.70 -19.51 8.77
CA ALA A 213 11.20 -20.21 7.59
C ALA A 213 9.85 -19.64 7.07
N LEU A 214 9.00 -19.08 7.93
CA LEU A 214 7.72 -18.49 7.51
C LEU A 214 7.93 -17.10 6.89
N ILE A 215 8.63 -16.22 7.61
CA ILE A 215 8.89 -14.83 7.18
C ILE A 215 10.06 -14.81 6.21
N HIS A 216 11.25 -15.28 6.57
CA HIS A 216 12.38 -15.27 5.64
C HIS A 216 12.28 -16.35 4.55
N GLY A 217 11.65 -17.51 4.73
CA GLY A 217 11.56 -18.52 3.66
C GLY A 217 10.78 -18.08 2.42
N SER A 218 9.72 -17.27 2.59
CA SER A 218 8.95 -16.71 1.45
C SER A 218 9.48 -15.35 0.99
N PHE A 219 9.99 -14.51 1.91
CA PHE A 219 10.45 -13.16 1.57
C PHE A 219 11.94 -13.07 1.19
N SER A 220 12.81 -14.00 1.60
CA SER A 220 14.25 -14.01 1.22
C SER A 220 14.48 -14.15 -0.29
N ARG A 221 13.49 -14.66 -1.01
CA ARG A 221 13.52 -14.74 -2.47
C ARG A 221 13.37 -13.38 -3.15
N TYR A 222 12.72 -12.42 -2.49
CA TYR A 222 12.19 -11.23 -3.16
C TYR A 222 12.55 -9.89 -2.48
N ALA A 223 12.63 -9.84 -1.15
CA ALA A 223 12.87 -8.59 -0.41
C ALA A 223 14.35 -8.22 -0.40
N SER A 224 14.65 -6.92 -0.30
CA SER A 224 16.03 -6.43 -0.17
C SER A 224 16.70 -6.98 1.08
N LYS A 225 18.03 -7.12 1.02
CA LYS A 225 18.84 -7.60 2.15
C LYS A 225 18.77 -6.62 3.32
N GLU A 226 18.64 -5.35 3.01
CA GLU A 226 18.51 -4.22 3.90
C GLU A 226 17.19 -4.29 4.71
N MET A 227 16.04 -4.50 4.04
CA MET A 227 14.75 -4.66 4.71
C MET A 227 14.63 -6.01 5.44
N ALA A 228 15.16 -7.09 4.87
CA ALA A 228 15.19 -8.40 5.53
C ALA A 228 16.06 -8.40 6.79
N HIS A 229 17.22 -7.72 6.77
CA HIS A 229 18.08 -7.56 7.95
C HIS A 229 17.40 -6.69 9.02
N LEU A 230 16.73 -5.60 8.63
CA LEU A 230 16.06 -4.69 9.56
C LEU A 230 15.08 -5.41 10.51
N PHE A 231 14.30 -6.36 9.99
CA PHE A 231 13.34 -7.15 10.78
C PHE A 231 13.89 -8.50 11.29
N SER A 232 15.18 -8.79 11.06
CA SER A 232 15.81 -10.04 11.50
C SER A 232 15.91 -10.17 13.03
N PRO A 233 15.95 -11.39 13.59
CA PRO A 233 16.22 -11.61 15.01
C PRO A 233 17.55 -10.98 15.47
N ALA A 234 18.58 -10.99 14.63
CA ALA A 234 19.88 -10.36 14.91
C ALA A 234 19.75 -8.86 15.16
N ASN A 235 19.15 -8.12 14.22
CA ASN A 235 18.95 -6.69 14.39
C ASN A 235 17.99 -6.37 15.56
N ARG A 236 17.00 -7.23 15.82
CA ARG A 236 16.10 -7.08 16.97
C ARG A 236 16.85 -7.09 18.29
N PHE A 237 17.65 -8.12 18.54
CA PHE A 237 18.35 -8.26 19.82
C PHE A 237 19.57 -7.36 19.96
N TYR A 238 20.24 -7.02 18.86
CA TYR A 238 21.21 -5.92 18.81
C TYR A 238 20.58 -4.59 19.27
N THR A 239 19.37 -4.29 18.76
CA THR A 239 18.64 -3.07 19.14
C THR A 239 18.21 -3.09 20.61
N TRP A 240 17.83 -4.25 21.16
CA TRP A 240 17.54 -4.38 22.60
C TRP A 240 18.78 -4.12 23.46
N ARG A 241 19.94 -4.69 23.10
CA ARG A 241 21.22 -4.41 23.78
C ARG A 241 21.62 -2.95 23.67
N SER A 242 21.41 -2.32 22.52
CA SER A 242 21.64 -0.89 22.30
C SER A 242 20.72 -0.01 23.15
N LEU A 243 19.45 -0.38 23.30
CA LEU A 243 18.51 0.32 24.18
C LEU A 243 18.91 0.17 25.66
N TRP A 244 19.28 -1.03 26.13
CA TRP A 244 19.80 -1.21 27.49
C TRP A 244 21.07 -0.39 27.74
N LEU A 245 21.97 -0.31 26.76
CA LEU A 245 23.16 0.53 26.85
C LEU A 245 22.79 2.02 26.98
N ASN A 246 21.88 2.53 26.13
CA ASN A 246 21.42 3.91 26.21
C ASN A 246 20.74 4.23 27.54
N LEU A 247 19.96 3.29 28.10
CA LEU A 247 19.38 3.42 29.43
C LEU A 247 20.47 3.55 30.50
N ALA A 248 21.41 2.62 30.55
CA ALA A 248 22.48 2.61 31.54
C ALA A 248 23.40 3.86 31.44
N ILE A 249 23.64 4.38 30.24
CA ILE A 249 24.35 5.65 30.03
C ILE A 249 23.56 6.81 30.66
N ALA A 250 22.28 6.95 30.34
CA ALA A 250 21.47 8.06 30.83
C ALA A 250 21.20 7.99 32.35
N GLU A 251 21.00 6.79 32.89
CA GLU A 251 20.90 6.54 34.33
C GLU A 251 22.18 6.94 35.08
N ARG A 252 23.35 6.65 34.49
CA ARG A 252 24.65 7.05 35.04
C ARG A 252 24.86 8.56 35.00
N GLU A 253 24.51 9.21 33.89
CA GLU A 253 24.56 10.68 33.74
C GLU A 253 23.69 11.40 34.80
N LEU A 254 22.62 10.75 35.29
CA LEU A 254 21.71 11.24 36.32
C LEU A 254 22.05 10.80 37.75
N GLY A 255 23.17 10.07 37.91
CA GLY A 255 23.76 9.73 39.22
C GLY A 255 23.39 8.37 39.80
N LEU A 256 22.74 7.47 39.04
CA LEU A 256 22.58 6.08 39.49
C LEU A 256 23.93 5.32 39.48
N PRO A 257 24.14 4.32 40.36
CA PRO A 257 25.42 3.64 40.57
C PRO A 257 25.76 2.63 39.46
N VAL A 258 25.91 3.13 38.22
CA VAL A 258 26.33 2.37 37.04
C VAL A 258 27.82 2.64 36.78
N THR A 259 28.64 1.59 36.69
CA THR A 259 30.09 1.72 36.50
C THR A 259 30.47 1.94 35.04
N GLU A 260 31.62 2.58 34.78
CA GLU A 260 32.18 2.66 33.42
C GLU A 260 32.45 1.25 32.85
N GLU A 261 32.93 0.33 33.68
CA GLU A 261 33.19 -1.07 33.28
C GLU A 261 31.91 -1.76 32.77
N ALA A 262 30.76 -1.56 33.43
CA ALA A 262 29.49 -2.09 32.96
C ALA A 262 29.13 -1.54 31.57
N ILE A 263 29.29 -0.22 31.37
CA ILE A 263 29.03 0.46 30.10
C ILE A 263 29.95 -0.05 28.98
N GLU A 264 31.25 -0.19 29.24
CA GLU A 264 32.21 -0.70 28.25
C GLU A 264 31.98 -2.18 27.92
N GLN A 265 31.67 -3.02 28.91
CA GLN A 265 31.29 -4.42 28.66
C GLN A 265 30.00 -4.52 27.81
N MET A 266 29.02 -3.66 28.04
CA MET A 266 27.79 -3.61 27.23
C MET A 266 28.08 -3.16 25.78
N LYS A 267 28.87 -2.09 25.59
CA LYS A 267 29.31 -1.61 24.27
C LYS A 267 30.04 -2.69 23.47
N ALA A 268 30.94 -3.42 24.12
CA ALA A 268 31.74 -4.48 23.48
C ALA A 268 30.91 -5.72 23.06
N ASN A 269 29.67 -5.84 23.53
CA ASN A 269 28.84 -7.04 23.36
C ASN A 269 27.45 -6.74 22.76
N LEU A 270 27.29 -5.69 21.95
CA LEU A 270 25.99 -5.36 21.33
C LEU A 270 25.52 -6.43 20.32
N ASP A 271 26.43 -6.99 19.52
CA ASP A 271 26.13 -8.08 18.59
C ASP A 271 25.95 -9.43 19.31
N LEU A 272 25.05 -10.27 18.78
CA LEU A 272 24.80 -11.61 19.31
C LEU A 272 25.55 -12.69 18.51
N THR A 273 26.34 -13.51 19.20
CA THR A 273 26.95 -14.70 18.59
C THR A 273 25.95 -15.87 18.52
N PRO A 274 26.16 -16.87 17.64
CA PRO A 274 25.27 -18.04 17.55
C PRO A 274 25.11 -18.79 18.88
N GLU A 275 26.15 -18.84 19.70
CA GLU A 275 26.13 -19.46 21.04
C GLU A 275 25.21 -18.67 21.99
N GLN A 276 25.19 -17.34 21.89
CA GLN A 276 24.29 -16.50 22.68
C GLN A 276 22.83 -16.67 22.27
N PHE A 277 22.53 -16.91 20.98
CA PHE A 277 21.18 -17.27 20.54
C PHE A 277 20.69 -18.58 21.17
N GLU A 278 21.54 -19.61 21.24
CA GLU A 278 21.20 -20.88 21.89
C GLU A 278 20.98 -20.70 23.40
N ILE A 279 21.83 -19.93 24.10
CA ILE A 279 21.64 -19.60 25.53
C ILE A 279 20.30 -18.87 25.73
N ALA A 280 19.97 -17.89 24.89
CA ALA A 280 18.70 -17.17 24.96
C ALA A 280 17.49 -18.10 24.74
N ALA A 281 17.55 -19.00 23.74
CA ALA A 281 16.48 -19.96 23.49
C ALA A 281 16.27 -20.95 24.66
N GLN A 282 17.34 -21.41 25.29
CA GLN A 282 17.28 -22.26 26.48
C GLN A 282 16.67 -21.52 27.69
N GLU A 283 17.07 -20.28 27.92
CA GLU A 283 16.54 -19.45 29.00
C GLU A 283 15.10 -19.00 28.74
N GLU A 284 14.69 -18.75 27.49
CA GLU A 284 13.29 -18.47 27.14
C GLU A 284 12.41 -19.70 27.39
N LYS A 285 12.85 -20.90 26.99
CA LYS A 285 12.16 -22.16 27.26
C LYS A 285 11.95 -22.41 28.77
N LYS A 286 12.89 -21.96 29.59
CA LYS A 286 12.86 -22.06 31.06
C LYS A 286 11.99 -20.98 31.72
N ARG A 287 12.13 -19.72 31.30
CA ARG A 287 11.50 -18.54 31.92
C ARG A 287 10.12 -18.20 31.35
N ARG A 288 9.82 -18.69 30.14
CA ARG A 288 8.62 -18.34 29.34
C ARG A 288 8.48 -16.83 29.08
N HIS A 289 9.62 -16.15 28.98
CA HIS A 289 9.70 -14.71 28.70
C HIS A 289 10.97 -14.39 27.91
N ASP A 290 10.79 -13.91 26.68
CA ASP A 290 11.85 -13.54 25.73
C ASP A 290 12.79 -12.45 26.27
N VAL A 291 12.26 -11.30 26.69
CA VAL A 291 13.08 -10.18 27.21
C VAL A 291 13.94 -10.62 28.40
N MET A 292 13.36 -11.34 29.37
CA MET A 292 14.12 -11.79 30.55
C MET A 292 15.17 -12.87 30.24
N ALA A 293 14.96 -13.67 29.19
CA ALA A 293 15.99 -14.56 28.68
C ALA A 293 17.15 -13.75 28.09
N HIS A 294 16.86 -12.74 27.27
CA HIS A 294 17.89 -11.87 26.68
C HIS A 294 18.61 -10.97 27.71
N VAL A 295 17.94 -10.52 28.78
CA VAL A 295 18.60 -9.86 29.93
C VAL A 295 19.64 -10.79 30.55
N HIS A 296 19.28 -12.05 30.82
CA HIS A 296 20.22 -13.02 31.38
C HIS A 296 21.39 -13.30 30.42
N THR A 297 21.11 -13.57 29.14
CA THR A 297 22.11 -13.82 28.09
C THR A 297 23.03 -12.61 27.82
N PHE A 298 22.58 -11.38 28.11
CA PHE A 298 23.46 -10.21 28.03
C PHE A 298 24.33 -10.09 29.29
N GLY A 299 23.77 -10.35 30.47
CA GLY A 299 24.52 -10.39 31.73
C GLY A 299 25.61 -11.46 31.80
N THR A 300 25.51 -12.57 31.05
CA THR A 300 26.59 -13.58 30.99
C THR A 300 27.84 -13.11 30.26
N VAL A 301 27.74 -12.12 29.38
CA VAL A 301 28.89 -11.54 28.65
C VAL A 301 29.26 -10.12 29.09
N ALA A 302 28.37 -9.45 29.81
CA ALA A 302 28.63 -8.20 30.53
C ALA A 302 28.40 -8.39 32.04
N PRO A 303 29.21 -9.21 32.73
CA PRO A 303 29.02 -9.53 34.15
C PRO A 303 29.01 -8.30 35.08
N ALA A 304 29.78 -7.24 34.78
CA ALA A 304 29.73 -5.99 35.53
C ALA A 304 28.41 -5.24 35.34
N ALA A 305 27.71 -5.45 34.22
CA ALA A 305 26.41 -4.88 33.93
C ALA A 305 25.22 -5.77 34.36
N ALA A 306 25.45 -7.04 34.69
CA ALA A 306 24.38 -8.03 34.91
C ALA A 306 23.34 -7.63 35.98
N GLY A 307 23.73 -6.82 36.96
CA GLY A 307 22.83 -6.29 38.00
C GLY A 307 22.11 -4.98 37.65
N ILE A 308 22.51 -4.28 36.57
CA ILE A 308 21.94 -2.99 36.14
C ILE A 308 21.25 -3.04 34.76
N ILE A 309 21.42 -4.10 33.98
CA ILE A 309 20.67 -4.30 32.74
C ILE A 309 19.17 -4.33 33.07
N HIS A 310 18.39 -3.47 32.40
CA HIS A 310 16.94 -3.33 32.57
C HIS A 310 16.49 -2.72 33.91
N LEU A 311 17.37 -2.01 34.62
CA LEU A 311 17.02 -1.26 35.83
C LEU A 311 15.84 -0.31 35.61
N GLY A 312 14.89 -0.27 36.54
CA GLY A 312 13.67 0.55 36.49
C GLY A 312 12.67 0.23 35.38
N ALA A 313 13.06 -0.52 34.35
CA ALA A 313 12.33 -0.72 33.13
C ALA A 313 11.29 -1.86 33.21
N THR A 314 10.39 -1.87 32.22
CA THR A 314 9.50 -2.99 31.91
C THR A 314 9.87 -3.55 30.54
N SER A 315 9.47 -4.78 30.20
CA SER A 315 9.77 -5.44 28.92
C SER A 315 9.49 -4.55 27.69
N CYS A 316 8.46 -3.71 27.76
CA CYS A 316 8.10 -2.75 26.71
C CYS A 316 9.12 -1.62 26.52
N TYR A 317 10.08 -1.42 27.43
CA TYR A 317 11.20 -0.51 27.17
C TYR A 317 12.06 -0.98 25.99
N VAL A 318 12.30 -2.28 25.83
CA VAL A 318 13.07 -2.78 24.68
C VAL A 318 12.19 -3.21 23.51
N THR A 319 11.04 -3.85 23.74
CA THR A 319 10.23 -4.34 22.60
C THR A 319 9.62 -3.21 21.79
N ASP A 320 8.92 -2.28 22.45
CA ASP A 320 8.16 -1.23 21.77
C ASP A 320 9.07 -0.14 21.19
N ASN A 321 10.14 0.26 21.90
CA ASN A 321 11.11 1.22 21.36
C ASN A 321 11.90 0.63 20.18
N ALA A 322 12.24 -0.67 20.21
CA ALA A 322 12.90 -1.32 19.07
C ALA A 322 11.96 -1.39 17.86
N ASP A 323 10.69 -1.76 18.06
CA ASP A 323 9.69 -1.75 16.99
C ASP A 323 9.56 -0.35 16.36
N LEU A 324 9.49 0.72 17.16
CA LEU A 324 9.49 2.10 16.66
C LEU A 324 10.79 2.46 15.90
N ILE A 325 11.95 1.99 16.35
CA ILE A 325 13.22 2.15 15.61
C ILE A 325 13.15 1.44 14.26
N PHE A 326 12.57 0.24 14.16
CA PHE A 326 12.42 -0.48 12.89
C PHE A 326 11.47 0.25 11.94
N LEU A 327 10.31 0.72 12.43
CA LEU A 327 9.39 1.52 11.63
C LEU A 327 10.06 2.81 11.12
N ARG A 328 10.74 3.56 11.99
CA ARG A 328 11.49 4.78 11.63
C ARG A 328 12.57 4.51 10.59
N THR A 329 13.21 3.35 10.64
CA THR A 329 14.34 3.01 9.73
C THR A 329 13.86 2.44 8.40
N GLY A 330 12.76 1.69 8.40
CA GLY A 330 12.17 1.09 7.20
C GLY A 330 11.48 2.13 6.30
N LEU A 331 10.84 3.15 6.87
CA LEU A 331 10.14 4.18 6.08
C LEU A 331 11.09 4.93 5.12
N PRO A 332 12.29 5.43 5.52
CA PRO A 332 13.32 5.95 4.62
C PRO A 332 13.80 4.98 3.54
N TYR A 333 13.73 3.65 3.75
CA TYR A 333 14.07 2.70 2.69
C TYR A 333 12.98 2.73 1.60
N LEU A 334 11.72 2.67 2.00
CA LEU A 334 10.58 2.74 1.09
C LEU A 334 10.47 4.11 0.38
N ILE A 335 10.71 5.23 1.08
CA ILE A 335 10.72 6.59 0.52
C ILE A 335 11.75 6.71 -0.61
N ARG A 336 12.96 6.19 -0.40
CA ARG A 336 14.03 6.20 -1.42
C ARG A 336 13.66 5.35 -2.63
N SER A 337 13.23 4.10 -2.43
CA SER A 337 12.80 3.22 -3.52
C SER A 337 11.61 3.78 -4.31
N LEU A 338 10.65 4.39 -3.64
CA LEU A 338 9.50 5.05 -4.27
C LEU A 338 9.91 6.30 -5.07
N GLY A 339 10.82 7.11 -4.55
CA GLY A 339 11.39 8.25 -5.28
C GLY A 339 12.13 7.83 -6.56
N VAL A 340 12.87 6.73 -6.52
CA VAL A 340 13.51 6.15 -7.72
C VAL A 340 12.47 5.66 -8.71
N LEU A 341 11.45 4.89 -8.28
CA LEU A 341 10.35 4.45 -9.14
C LEU A 341 9.65 5.63 -9.85
N ILE A 342 9.32 6.69 -9.11
CA ILE A 342 8.70 7.91 -9.64
C ILE A 342 9.61 8.55 -10.71
N SER A 343 10.93 8.62 -10.46
CA SER A 343 11.91 9.12 -11.44
C SER A 343 11.99 8.27 -12.71
N ARG A 344 11.86 6.94 -12.63
CA ARG A 344 11.85 6.08 -13.83
C ARG A 344 10.59 6.29 -14.66
N LEU A 345 9.44 6.34 -14.00
CA LEU A 345 8.17 6.59 -14.67
C LEU A 345 8.06 8.01 -15.24
N SER A 346 8.70 9.02 -14.64
CA SER A 346 8.72 10.38 -15.20
C SER A 346 9.52 10.44 -16.51
N VAL A 347 10.71 9.83 -16.56
CA VAL A 347 11.51 9.73 -17.80
C VAL A 347 10.72 9.02 -18.90
N PHE A 348 10.04 7.91 -18.58
CA PHE A 348 9.15 7.21 -19.50
C PHE A 348 7.98 8.10 -19.96
N ALA A 349 7.38 8.88 -19.05
CA ALA A 349 6.29 9.78 -19.38
C ALA A 349 6.74 10.91 -20.32
N GLU A 350 7.93 11.45 -20.13
CA GLU A 350 8.55 12.48 -20.98
C GLU A 350 8.92 11.93 -22.37
N GLU A 351 9.53 10.74 -22.44
CA GLU A 351 9.87 10.05 -23.70
C GLU A 351 8.61 9.86 -24.58
N TYR A 352 7.53 9.36 -23.99
CA TYR A 352 6.29 9.04 -24.69
C TYR A 352 5.20 10.12 -24.60
N ARG A 353 5.56 11.34 -24.19
CA ARG A 353 4.61 12.45 -23.93
C ARG A 353 3.71 12.81 -25.10
N ALA A 354 4.20 12.64 -26.32
CA ALA A 354 3.51 12.99 -27.56
C ALA A 354 3.03 11.77 -28.38
N LEU A 355 3.30 10.53 -27.96
CA LEU A 355 2.88 9.33 -28.71
C LEU A 355 1.37 9.06 -28.48
N PRO A 356 0.49 9.20 -29.49
CA PRO A 356 -0.93 8.96 -29.32
C PRO A 356 -1.21 7.48 -29.01
N THR A 357 -2.19 7.22 -28.15
CA THR A 357 -2.74 5.89 -27.81
C THR A 357 -4.25 6.00 -27.63
N LEU A 358 -4.98 4.92 -27.92
CA LEU A 358 -6.43 4.86 -27.72
C LEU A 358 -6.78 5.10 -26.24
N GLY A 359 -7.72 6.00 -25.97
CA GLY A 359 -8.26 6.18 -24.62
C GLY A 359 -9.17 5.02 -24.25
N PHE A 360 -9.28 4.72 -22.95
CA PHE A 360 -10.14 3.65 -22.46
C PHE A 360 -11.00 4.11 -21.30
N THR A 361 -12.32 4.05 -21.48
CA THR A 361 -13.34 4.19 -20.42
C THR A 361 -14.22 2.95 -20.46
N HIS A 362 -14.45 2.29 -19.31
CA HIS A 362 -15.08 0.95 -19.26
C HIS A 362 -14.33 -0.11 -20.10
N PHE A 363 -13.04 0.10 -20.37
CA PHE A 363 -12.24 -0.67 -21.33
C PHE A 363 -12.87 -0.75 -22.74
N GLN A 364 -13.64 0.28 -23.11
CA GLN A 364 -14.10 0.55 -24.48
C GLN A 364 -13.27 1.69 -25.11
N PRO A 365 -13.14 1.72 -26.44
CA PRO A 365 -12.53 2.83 -27.16
C PRO A 365 -13.10 4.19 -26.76
N ALA A 366 -12.22 5.13 -26.45
CA ALA A 366 -12.55 6.52 -26.11
C ALA A 366 -11.50 7.48 -26.69
N GLN A 367 -11.78 8.79 -26.61
CA GLN A 367 -10.92 9.87 -27.14
C GLN A 367 -9.44 9.64 -26.84
N LEU A 368 -8.58 9.93 -27.83
CA LEU A 368 -7.17 9.63 -27.73
C LEU A 368 -6.50 10.35 -26.56
N THR A 369 -5.47 9.71 -26.02
CA THR A 369 -4.53 10.30 -25.08
C THR A 369 -3.12 10.01 -25.57
N THR A 370 -2.08 10.30 -24.77
CA THR A 370 -0.71 9.85 -25.09
C THR A 370 -0.24 8.81 -24.09
N VAL A 371 0.71 7.97 -24.52
CA VAL A 371 1.31 6.93 -23.65
C VAL A 371 1.96 7.57 -22.43
N GLY A 372 2.65 8.70 -22.60
CA GLY A 372 3.19 9.48 -21.49
C GLY A 372 2.10 10.10 -20.61
N LYS A 373 1.02 10.63 -21.20
CA LYS A 373 -0.11 11.16 -20.40
C LYS A 373 -0.80 10.07 -19.58
N ARG A 374 -0.89 8.83 -20.07
CA ARG A 374 -1.35 7.67 -19.28
C ARG A 374 -0.43 7.42 -18.07
N ALA A 375 0.89 7.44 -18.28
CA ALA A 375 1.87 7.27 -17.19
C ALA A 375 1.76 8.35 -16.10
N THR A 376 1.38 9.60 -16.42
CA THR A 376 1.17 10.63 -15.38
C THR A 376 0.07 10.28 -14.36
N LEU A 377 -0.93 9.45 -14.71
CA LEU A 377 -1.94 9.00 -13.73
C LEU A 377 -1.30 8.10 -12.67
N TRP A 378 -0.42 7.18 -13.10
CA TRP A 378 0.35 6.31 -12.22
C TRP A 378 1.26 7.11 -11.30
N ILE A 379 1.99 8.08 -11.86
CA ILE A 379 2.89 8.95 -11.11
C ILE A 379 2.13 9.81 -10.08
N GLN A 380 0.93 10.31 -10.43
CA GLN A 380 0.12 11.12 -9.52
C GLN A 380 -0.27 10.36 -8.25
N GLU A 381 -0.68 9.09 -8.38
CA GLU A 381 -1.00 8.23 -7.23
C GLU A 381 0.27 7.97 -6.38
N LEU A 382 1.40 7.63 -7.01
CA LEU A 382 2.69 7.44 -6.33
C LEU A 382 3.19 8.70 -5.59
N LEU A 383 2.93 9.90 -6.10
CA LEU A 383 3.23 11.16 -5.39
C LEU A 383 2.39 11.32 -4.11
N TRP A 384 1.14 10.84 -4.11
CA TRP A 384 0.32 10.85 -2.89
C TRP A 384 0.80 9.83 -1.88
N ASP A 385 1.23 8.64 -2.33
CA ASP A 385 1.84 7.64 -1.44
C ASP A 385 3.16 8.15 -0.85
N LEU A 386 4.02 8.80 -1.65
CA LEU A 386 5.28 9.41 -1.19
C LEU A 386 5.02 10.44 -0.08
N ARG A 387 4.06 11.36 -0.29
CA ARG A 387 3.59 12.32 0.73
C ARG A 387 3.10 11.60 1.99
N ASN A 388 2.31 10.55 1.86
CA ASN A 388 1.70 9.83 2.98
C ASN A 388 2.75 9.08 3.82
N ILE A 389 3.74 8.46 3.18
CA ILE A 389 4.83 7.72 3.83
C ILE A 389 5.82 8.68 4.50
N ILE A 390 6.15 9.82 3.86
CA ILE A 390 6.95 10.89 4.49
C ILE A 390 6.26 11.39 5.76
N ARG A 391 4.95 11.70 5.69
CA ARG A 391 4.19 12.11 6.87
C ARG A 391 4.24 11.06 8.00
N ALA A 392 4.01 9.78 7.68
CA ALA A 392 4.05 8.71 8.68
C ALA A 392 5.44 8.48 9.30
N ARG A 393 6.53 8.84 8.59
CA ARG A 393 7.90 8.87 9.15
C ARG A 393 8.07 10.05 10.10
N ASP A 394 7.63 11.24 9.69
CA ASP A 394 7.86 12.49 10.41
C ASP A 394 6.97 12.63 11.66
N ASP A 395 5.80 11.99 11.67
CA ASP A 395 4.86 11.90 12.80
C ASP A 395 5.24 10.80 13.84
N LEU A 396 6.37 10.11 13.67
CA LEU A 396 6.73 8.94 14.49
C LEU A 396 7.56 9.30 15.73
N GLY A 397 6.90 9.28 16.90
CA GLY A 397 7.54 9.50 18.21
C GLY A 397 8.09 8.22 18.86
N PHE A 398 8.94 8.41 19.88
CA PHE A 398 9.48 7.33 20.72
C PHE A 398 8.55 6.98 21.89
N ARG A 399 8.60 5.74 22.43
CA ARG A 399 7.90 5.44 23.70
C ARG A 399 8.70 5.98 24.89
N GLY A 400 10.02 5.78 24.90
CA GLY A 400 10.90 6.16 26.00
C GLY A 400 10.75 5.26 27.24
N VAL A 401 11.09 5.79 28.42
CA VAL A 401 11.00 5.13 29.73
C VAL A 401 9.69 5.49 30.44
N LYS A 402 8.68 4.63 30.30
CA LYS A 402 7.31 4.87 30.80
C LYS A 402 6.84 3.93 31.93
N GLY A 403 7.68 2.98 32.36
CA GLY A 403 7.29 1.97 33.35
C GLY A 403 6.17 1.03 32.86
N THR A 404 5.55 0.28 33.78
CA THR A 404 4.61 -0.81 33.49
C THR A 404 3.20 -0.36 33.06
N THR A 405 2.78 0.85 33.43
CA THR A 405 1.42 1.38 33.15
C THR A 405 1.43 2.81 32.61
N GLY A 406 2.58 3.30 32.14
CA GLY A 406 2.74 4.67 31.62
C GLY A 406 3.15 5.71 32.66
N THR A 407 3.03 5.39 33.95
CA THR A 407 3.16 6.34 35.07
C THR A 407 4.60 6.57 35.56
N GLN A 408 5.60 5.90 34.98
CA GLN A 408 7.02 6.04 35.35
C GLN A 408 7.38 5.75 36.82
N ALA A 409 6.46 5.19 37.62
CA ALA A 409 6.60 5.04 39.07
C ALA A 409 7.87 4.29 39.54
N SER A 410 8.35 3.33 38.75
CA SER A 410 9.62 2.63 39.02
C SER A 410 10.85 3.53 38.91
N PHE A 411 10.88 4.42 37.91
CA PHE A 411 11.96 5.40 37.74
C PHE A 411 11.86 6.52 38.78
N LEU A 412 10.64 6.98 39.10
CA LEU A 412 10.42 7.95 40.18
C LEU A 412 10.92 7.43 41.54
N ALA A 413 10.71 6.14 41.82
CA ALA A 413 11.24 5.48 43.01
C ALA A 413 12.77 5.32 42.99
N LEU A 414 13.39 5.09 41.81
CA LEU A 414 14.86 5.03 41.68
C LEU A 414 15.53 6.39 41.87
N PHE A 415 14.82 7.49 41.64
CA PHE A 415 15.30 8.85 41.85
C PHE A 415 14.71 9.51 43.11
N ASP A 416 14.29 8.73 44.11
CA ASP A 416 13.83 9.21 45.43
C ASP A 416 12.68 10.26 45.36
N GLY A 417 11.85 10.23 44.32
CA GLY A 417 10.76 11.18 44.10
C GLY A 417 11.13 12.41 43.24
N ASP A 418 12.34 12.48 42.68
CA ASP A 418 12.79 13.54 41.78
C ASP A 418 12.15 13.40 40.38
N HIS A 419 11.11 14.21 40.14
CA HIS A 419 10.38 14.25 38.86
C HIS A 419 11.23 14.80 37.71
N ASP A 420 12.08 15.80 37.96
CA ASP A 420 12.91 16.44 36.93
C ASP A 420 13.94 15.45 36.36
N LYS A 421 14.48 14.56 37.19
CA LYS A 421 15.33 13.45 36.74
C LYS A 421 14.58 12.42 35.89
N VAL A 422 13.32 12.12 36.21
CA VAL A 422 12.51 11.18 35.41
C VAL A 422 12.23 11.76 34.02
N GLU A 423 11.85 13.05 33.93
CA GLU A 423 11.67 13.73 32.63
C GLU A 423 13.00 13.83 31.85
N THR A 424 14.10 14.13 32.55
CA THR A 424 15.43 14.21 31.94
C THR A 424 15.89 12.84 31.43
N LEU A 425 15.63 11.74 32.15
CA LEU A 425 15.92 10.38 31.71
C LEU A 425 15.16 10.06 30.42
N ASP A 426 13.85 10.33 30.38
CA ASP A 426 13.00 10.05 29.22
C ASP A 426 13.43 10.83 27.98
N LYS A 427 13.73 12.13 28.15
CA LYS A 427 14.32 12.96 27.10
C LYS A 427 15.68 12.42 26.64
N ARG A 428 16.56 12.04 27.58
CA ARG A 428 17.93 11.62 27.26
C ARG A 428 17.98 10.29 26.51
N VAL A 429 17.20 9.27 26.92
CA VAL A 429 17.13 8.01 26.16
C VAL A 429 16.51 8.21 24.77
N THR A 430 15.60 9.17 24.62
CA THR A 430 14.99 9.54 23.33
C THR A 430 16.01 10.16 22.38
N GLU A 431 16.82 11.11 22.87
CA GLU A 431 17.92 11.71 22.12
C GLU A 431 18.98 10.66 21.73
N LEU A 432 19.41 9.81 22.67
CA LEU A 432 20.37 8.73 22.41
C LEU A 432 19.85 7.68 21.41
N SER A 433 18.53 7.50 21.33
CA SER A 433 17.87 6.66 20.31
C SER A 433 17.57 7.40 18.99
N GLY A 434 17.95 8.68 18.87
CA GLY A 434 17.84 9.49 17.66
C GLY A 434 16.42 9.98 17.33
N PHE A 435 15.51 10.01 18.31
CA PHE A 435 14.16 10.58 18.13
C PHE A 435 14.14 12.04 18.56
N THR A 436 13.30 12.84 17.93
CA THR A 436 13.10 14.27 18.27
C THR A 436 12.17 14.48 19.45
N TYR A 437 11.30 13.51 19.74
CA TYR A 437 10.40 13.51 20.90
C TYR A 437 9.97 12.10 21.31
N ALA A 438 9.56 11.95 22.56
CA ALA A 438 8.80 10.80 23.04
C ALA A 438 7.33 11.16 23.25
N TYR A 439 6.45 10.16 23.17
CA TYR A 439 5.04 10.34 23.50
C TYR A 439 4.91 10.78 24.98
N PRO A 440 4.23 11.90 25.28
CA PRO A 440 4.10 12.41 26.65
C PRO A 440 3.11 11.60 27.48
N VAL A 441 2.13 10.98 26.82
CA VAL A 441 1.14 10.09 27.44
C VAL A 441 1.20 8.74 26.73
N THR A 442 1.50 7.69 27.48
CA THR A 442 1.46 6.31 27.02
C THR A 442 0.74 5.47 28.07
N SER A 443 0.37 4.25 27.69
CA SER A 443 0.05 3.21 28.65
C SER A 443 1.31 2.38 28.95
N GLN A 444 1.19 1.05 29.12
CA GLN A 444 2.34 0.16 29.10
C GLN A 444 3.12 0.25 27.77
N THR A 445 2.44 0.55 26.66
CA THR A 445 2.95 0.53 25.29
C THR A 445 2.83 1.90 24.63
N TYR A 446 3.46 2.09 23.47
CA TYR A 446 2.98 3.14 22.57
C TYR A 446 1.60 2.74 22.04
N SER A 447 0.72 3.71 21.77
CA SER A 447 -0.64 3.42 21.30
C SER A 447 -0.61 2.67 19.97
N ARG A 448 -1.30 1.52 19.90
CA ARG A 448 -1.37 0.70 18.67
C ARG A 448 -2.08 1.39 17.51
N LYS A 449 -2.66 2.58 17.73
CA LYS A 449 -3.06 3.48 16.65
C LYS A 449 -1.89 3.94 15.77
N VAL A 450 -0.66 4.03 16.31
CA VAL A 450 0.54 4.32 15.51
C VAL A 450 0.76 3.23 14.45
N ASP A 451 0.47 1.96 14.76
CA ASP A 451 0.59 0.87 13.79
C ASP A 451 -0.45 1.01 12.66
N ILE A 452 -1.65 1.53 12.96
CA ILE A 452 -2.64 1.91 11.93
C ILE A 452 -2.07 3.00 11.02
N ASP A 453 -1.61 4.10 11.62
CA ASP A 453 -1.22 5.31 10.87
C ASP A 453 0.06 5.10 10.04
N VAL A 454 0.93 4.15 10.42
CA VAL A 454 2.10 3.71 9.64
C VAL A 454 1.74 2.71 8.54
N LEU A 455 0.77 1.80 8.76
CA LEU A 455 0.38 0.81 7.74
C LEU A 455 -0.64 1.34 6.71
N ALA A 456 -1.43 2.36 7.05
CA ALA A 456 -2.40 2.95 6.11
C ALA A 456 -1.76 3.49 4.82
N PRO A 457 -0.62 4.23 4.85
CA PRO A 457 0.13 4.60 3.64
C PRO A 457 0.62 3.39 2.82
N LEU A 458 1.00 2.29 3.47
CA LEU A 458 1.48 1.10 2.77
C LEU A 458 0.33 0.35 2.08
N ALA A 459 -0.84 0.27 2.71
CA ALA A 459 -2.05 -0.25 2.08
C ALA A 459 -2.53 0.62 0.90
N SER A 460 -2.39 1.95 0.99
CA SER A 460 -2.59 2.90 -0.13
C SER A 460 -1.66 2.60 -1.30
N LEU A 461 -0.35 2.48 -1.03
CA LEU A 461 0.66 2.09 -2.03
C LEU A 461 0.34 0.74 -2.69
N GLY A 462 -0.23 -0.21 -1.95
CA GLY A 462 -0.73 -1.47 -2.51
C GLY A 462 -1.84 -1.24 -3.55
N ALA A 463 -2.82 -0.36 -3.28
CA ALA A 463 -3.86 -0.05 -4.26
C ALA A 463 -3.28 0.59 -5.53
N THR A 464 -2.39 1.58 -5.38
CA THR A 464 -1.64 2.23 -6.47
C THR A 464 -0.88 1.21 -7.32
N ALA A 465 -0.02 0.40 -6.70
CA ALA A 465 0.81 -0.58 -7.42
C ALA A 465 -0.02 -1.67 -8.11
N HIS A 466 -1.13 -2.11 -7.51
CA HIS A 466 -2.08 -3.04 -8.14
C HIS A 466 -2.73 -2.44 -9.40
N LYS A 467 -3.13 -1.17 -9.33
CA LYS A 467 -3.73 -0.44 -10.44
C LYS A 467 -2.75 -0.26 -11.60
N ILE A 468 -1.52 0.18 -11.33
CA ILE A 468 -0.46 0.37 -12.33
C ILE A 468 -0.15 -0.97 -13.03
N ALA A 469 0.12 -2.02 -12.24
CA ALA A 469 0.44 -3.34 -12.79
C ALA A 469 -0.74 -3.97 -13.55
N THR A 470 -1.99 -3.68 -13.17
CA THR A 470 -3.18 -4.12 -13.91
C THR A 470 -3.31 -3.40 -15.26
N ASP A 471 -3.08 -2.08 -15.32
CA ASP A 471 -3.06 -1.35 -16.60
C ASP A 471 -2.00 -1.93 -17.55
N ILE A 472 -0.79 -2.22 -17.06
CA ILE A 472 0.30 -2.83 -17.86
C ILE A 472 -0.09 -4.23 -18.36
N ARG A 473 -0.74 -5.05 -17.53
CA ARG A 473 -1.25 -6.38 -17.94
C ARG A 473 -2.30 -6.29 -19.04
N LEU A 474 -3.16 -5.27 -19.02
CA LEU A 474 -4.12 -5.00 -20.09
C LEU A 474 -3.42 -4.52 -21.37
N LEU A 475 -2.42 -3.63 -21.27
CA LEU A 475 -1.63 -3.16 -22.41
C LEU A 475 -0.80 -4.28 -23.06
N ALA A 476 -0.36 -5.28 -22.28
CA ALA A 476 0.30 -6.49 -22.78
C ALA A 476 -0.66 -7.40 -23.55
N ASN A 477 -1.91 -7.57 -23.09
CA ASN A 477 -2.95 -8.25 -23.86
C ASN A 477 -3.19 -7.56 -25.23
N LEU A 478 -3.28 -6.23 -25.19
CA LEU A 478 -3.42 -5.35 -26.36
C LEU A 478 -2.16 -5.27 -27.24
N LYS A 479 -1.00 -5.78 -26.76
CA LYS A 479 0.32 -5.73 -27.40
C LYS A 479 0.82 -4.30 -27.67
N GLU A 480 0.36 -3.33 -26.89
CA GLU A 480 0.83 -1.94 -26.97
C GLU A 480 2.08 -1.72 -26.13
N MET A 481 2.20 -2.47 -25.03
CA MET A 481 3.29 -2.36 -24.06
C MET A 481 3.55 -3.73 -23.41
N GLU A 482 4.81 -4.12 -23.24
CA GLU A 482 5.23 -5.32 -22.51
C GLU A 482 6.14 -4.95 -21.33
N GLU A 483 6.14 -5.80 -20.29
CA GLU A 483 7.17 -5.74 -19.23
C GLU A 483 8.52 -6.25 -19.76
N PRO A 484 9.66 -5.85 -19.15
CA PRO A 484 10.98 -6.28 -19.60
C PRO A 484 11.13 -7.81 -19.60
N PHE A 485 11.77 -8.31 -20.64
CA PHE A 485 11.94 -9.73 -20.92
C PHE A 485 13.43 -10.04 -21.13
N GLU A 486 14.04 -10.85 -20.27
CA GLU A 486 15.47 -11.17 -20.40
C GLU A 486 15.72 -12.05 -21.63
N SER A 487 16.90 -11.94 -22.24
CA SER A 487 17.25 -12.66 -23.48
C SER A 487 17.21 -14.19 -23.36
N THR A 488 17.33 -14.73 -22.14
CA THR A 488 17.25 -16.17 -21.81
C THR A 488 15.94 -16.57 -21.11
N GLN A 489 14.99 -15.63 -20.91
CA GLN A 489 13.75 -15.88 -20.20
C GLN A 489 12.83 -16.80 -21.01
N ILE A 490 12.33 -17.89 -20.40
CA ILE A 490 11.34 -18.77 -21.00
C ILE A 490 9.94 -18.28 -20.58
N GLY A 491 9.21 -17.64 -21.50
CA GLY A 491 7.87 -17.09 -21.22
C GLY A 491 6.78 -18.14 -21.02
N SER A 492 6.93 -19.31 -21.63
CA SER A 492 6.04 -20.47 -21.49
C SER A 492 6.80 -21.75 -21.81
N SER A 493 6.56 -22.82 -21.04
CA SER A 493 7.15 -24.15 -21.27
C SER A 493 6.68 -24.84 -22.55
N ALA A 494 5.63 -24.33 -23.22
CA ALA A 494 5.02 -24.96 -24.40
C ALA A 494 4.78 -24.01 -25.59
N MET A 495 4.87 -22.68 -25.40
CA MET A 495 4.56 -21.69 -26.44
C MET A 495 5.67 -20.63 -26.56
N ALA A 496 6.62 -20.84 -27.47
CA ALA A 496 7.83 -20.01 -27.61
C ALA A 496 7.55 -18.52 -27.91
N TYR A 497 6.43 -18.19 -28.54
CA TYR A 497 6.04 -16.79 -28.84
C TYR A 497 5.31 -16.09 -27.69
N LYS A 498 4.90 -16.81 -26.63
CA LYS A 498 4.03 -16.27 -25.58
C LYS A 498 4.84 -15.64 -24.44
N ARG A 499 4.82 -14.31 -24.38
CA ARG A 499 5.27 -13.52 -23.23
C ARG A 499 4.11 -13.29 -22.27
N ASN A 500 4.35 -13.44 -20.97
CA ASN A 500 3.36 -13.22 -19.92
C ASN A 500 3.85 -12.09 -18.99
N PRO A 501 2.96 -11.18 -18.54
CA PRO A 501 3.32 -10.08 -17.64
C PRO A 501 3.47 -10.55 -16.17
N MET A 502 4.38 -11.50 -15.94
CA MET A 502 4.54 -12.21 -14.68
C MET A 502 5.09 -11.35 -13.53
N ARG A 503 5.90 -10.32 -13.83
CA ARG A 503 6.40 -9.36 -12.84
C ARG A 503 5.22 -8.47 -12.38
N CYS A 504 4.40 -7.99 -13.32
CA CYS A 504 3.18 -7.25 -13.02
C CYS A 504 2.13 -8.10 -12.27
N GLU A 505 1.98 -9.39 -12.60
CA GLU A 505 1.11 -10.30 -11.86
C GLU A 505 1.59 -10.53 -10.41
N ARG A 506 2.90 -10.64 -10.20
CA ARG A 506 3.50 -10.68 -8.85
C ARG A 506 3.23 -9.40 -8.07
N VAL A 507 3.39 -8.22 -8.69
CA VAL A 507 3.03 -6.93 -8.09
C VAL A 507 1.55 -6.92 -7.67
N CYS A 508 0.63 -7.30 -8.57
CA CYS A 508 -0.80 -7.39 -8.25
C CYS A 508 -1.10 -8.36 -7.09
N SER A 509 -0.38 -9.48 -7.00
CA SER A 509 -0.58 -10.48 -5.95
C SER A 509 -0.16 -9.95 -4.58
N LEU A 510 1.08 -9.45 -4.48
CA LEU A 510 1.68 -8.94 -3.24
C LEU A 510 1.01 -7.63 -2.77
N SER A 511 0.65 -6.75 -3.71
CA SER A 511 -0.08 -5.52 -3.39
C SER A 511 -1.42 -5.80 -2.70
N ARG A 512 -2.12 -6.88 -3.09
CA ARG A 512 -3.37 -7.29 -2.43
C ARG A 512 -3.15 -7.75 -0.99
N HIS A 513 -2.04 -8.42 -0.71
CA HIS A 513 -1.64 -8.78 0.67
C HIS A 513 -1.39 -7.51 1.49
N LEU A 514 -0.61 -6.58 0.94
CA LEU A 514 -0.28 -5.30 1.59
C LEU A 514 -1.52 -4.48 1.96
N MET A 515 -2.53 -4.43 1.08
CA MET A 515 -3.82 -3.79 1.35
C MET A 515 -4.56 -4.40 2.56
N VAL A 516 -4.48 -5.73 2.74
CA VAL A 516 -5.18 -6.46 3.82
C VAL A 516 -4.47 -6.32 5.16
N LEU A 517 -3.14 -6.25 5.20
CA LEU A 517 -2.37 -6.18 6.46
C LEU A 517 -2.74 -4.99 7.35
N HIS A 518 -3.16 -3.85 6.77
CA HIS A 518 -3.67 -2.72 7.54
C HIS A 518 -4.93 -3.04 8.37
N GLN A 519 -5.77 -3.99 7.92
CA GLN A 519 -6.95 -4.43 8.66
C GLN A 519 -6.59 -5.10 9.99
N ASN A 520 -5.46 -5.80 10.06
CA ASN A 520 -4.95 -6.38 11.30
C ASN A 520 -4.64 -5.29 12.33
N ALA A 521 -3.97 -4.21 11.92
CA ALA A 521 -3.65 -3.09 12.81
C ALA A 521 -4.91 -2.37 13.34
N LEU A 522 -5.91 -2.16 12.47
CA LEU A 522 -7.22 -1.63 12.87
C LEU A 522 -7.86 -2.50 13.95
N MET A 523 -7.93 -3.82 13.72
CA MET A 523 -8.51 -4.77 14.67
C MET A 523 -7.74 -4.81 16.00
N THR A 524 -6.42 -5.02 15.95
CA THR A 524 -5.56 -5.08 17.14
C THR A 524 -5.64 -3.81 17.98
N SER A 525 -5.65 -2.62 17.37
CA SER A 525 -5.79 -1.37 18.14
C SER A 525 -7.19 -1.18 18.71
N SER A 526 -8.24 -1.71 18.08
CA SER A 526 -9.64 -1.53 18.53
C SER A 526 -9.98 -2.34 19.79
N VAL A 527 -9.21 -3.40 20.08
CA VAL A 527 -9.46 -4.34 21.20
C VAL A 527 -8.41 -4.26 22.31
N GLN A 528 -7.51 -3.27 22.30
CA GLN A 528 -6.63 -3.03 23.45
C GLN A 528 -7.44 -2.59 24.66
N TRP A 529 -7.44 -3.39 25.73
CA TRP A 529 -8.15 -3.06 26.97
C TRP A 529 -7.23 -2.31 27.94
N PHE A 530 -7.69 -1.14 28.41
CA PHE A 530 -7.00 -0.28 29.37
C PHE A 530 -5.52 -0.08 29.01
N GLU A 531 -4.58 -0.36 29.92
CA GLU A 531 -3.17 -0.02 29.69
C GLU A 531 -2.40 -0.98 28.77
N ARG A 532 -2.87 -2.23 28.56
CA ARG A 532 -2.44 -3.18 27.50
C ARG A 532 -3.18 -4.51 27.62
N THR A 533 -3.47 -5.13 26.48
CA THR A 533 -3.63 -6.59 26.36
C THR A 533 -2.57 -7.20 25.42
N LEU A 534 -2.11 -8.43 25.71
CA LEU A 534 -0.92 -9.04 25.07
C LEU A 534 -1.21 -9.73 23.72
N ASP A 535 -2.47 -9.77 23.29
CA ASP A 535 -2.92 -10.27 22.00
C ASP A 535 -2.29 -9.51 20.81
N ASP A 536 -1.85 -8.28 21.05
CA ASP A 536 -1.07 -7.48 20.09
C ASP A 536 0.28 -8.12 19.71
N SER A 537 0.93 -8.81 20.64
CA SER A 537 2.32 -9.24 20.52
C SER A 537 2.54 -10.23 19.37
N ALA A 538 1.68 -11.26 19.26
CA ALA A 538 1.79 -12.26 18.21
C ALA A 538 1.40 -11.69 16.84
N ASN A 539 0.35 -10.85 16.78
CA ASN A 539 -0.11 -10.24 15.53
C ASN A 539 0.95 -9.29 14.95
N ARG A 540 1.47 -8.35 15.75
CA ARG A 540 2.44 -7.34 15.30
C ARG A 540 3.76 -7.93 14.81
N ARG A 541 4.20 -9.05 15.38
CA ARG A 541 5.39 -9.81 14.94
C ARG A 541 5.26 -10.38 13.52
N ILE A 542 4.05 -10.51 12.99
CA ILE A 542 3.75 -10.90 11.61
C ILE A 542 3.45 -9.65 10.78
N THR A 543 2.43 -8.89 11.18
CA THR A 543 1.85 -7.80 10.39
C THR A 543 2.84 -6.68 10.07
N LEU A 544 3.67 -6.24 11.04
CA LEU A 544 4.61 -5.13 10.81
C LEU A 544 5.77 -5.54 9.87
N PRO A 545 6.51 -6.64 10.11
CA PRO A 545 7.55 -7.07 9.17
C PRO A 545 7.01 -7.39 7.77
N GLU A 546 5.90 -8.13 7.66
CA GLU A 546 5.35 -8.51 6.36
C GLU A 546 4.91 -7.31 5.52
N ALA A 547 4.35 -6.26 6.13
CA ALA A 547 3.93 -5.07 5.40
C ALA A 547 5.12 -4.33 4.78
N PHE A 548 6.19 -4.13 5.54
CA PHE A 548 7.40 -3.46 5.04
C PHE A 548 8.15 -4.31 4.01
N LEU A 549 8.28 -5.62 4.24
CA LEU A 549 8.89 -6.53 3.27
C LEU A 549 8.06 -6.63 1.98
N THR A 550 6.73 -6.65 2.07
CA THR A 550 5.85 -6.68 0.90
C THR A 550 5.92 -5.37 0.12
N ALA A 551 5.93 -4.22 0.79
CA ALA A 551 6.08 -2.92 0.14
C ALA A 551 7.43 -2.81 -0.59
N ASP A 552 8.52 -3.26 0.02
CA ASP A 552 9.86 -3.28 -0.56
C ASP A 552 9.93 -4.16 -1.84
N ILE A 553 9.33 -5.34 -1.81
CA ILE A 553 9.21 -6.22 -3.00
C ILE A 553 8.38 -5.57 -4.11
N VAL A 554 7.25 -4.96 -3.75
CA VAL A 554 6.35 -4.30 -4.69
C VAL A 554 7.06 -3.13 -5.39
N LEU A 555 7.76 -2.29 -4.63
CA LEU A 555 8.53 -1.15 -5.18
C LEU A 555 9.67 -1.62 -6.08
N SER A 556 10.51 -2.56 -5.63
CA SER A 556 11.64 -3.07 -6.42
C SER A 556 11.19 -3.80 -7.69
N THR A 557 10.13 -4.61 -7.62
CA THR A 557 9.57 -5.29 -8.81
C THR A 557 8.96 -4.27 -9.78
N LEU A 558 8.24 -3.26 -9.29
CA LEU A 558 7.63 -2.25 -10.15
C LEU A 558 8.66 -1.27 -10.73
N GLN A 559 9.77 -0.99 -10.01
CA GLN A 559 10.92 -0.27 -10.55
C GLN A 559 11.57 -1.07 -11.69
N ASN A 560 11.87 -2.35 -11.47
CA ASN A 560 12.43 -3.21 -12.51
C ASN A 560 11.55 -3.26 -13.78
N VAL A 561 10.22 -3.32 -13.62
CA VAL A 561 9.27 -3.21 -14.74
C VAL A 561 9.40 -1.86 -15.45
N SER A 562 9.38 -0.76 -14.68
CA SER A 562 9.44 0.62 -15.19
C SER A 562 10.76 0.94 -15.91
N GLU A 563 11.88 0.33 -15.49
CA GLU A 563 13.20 0.46 -16.10
C GLU A 563 13.37 -0.28 -17.44
N GLY A 564 12.35 -1.00 -17.91
CA GLY A 564 12.42 -1.77 -19.15
C GLY A 564 11.08 -2.00 -19.84
N LEU A 565 10.11 -1.11 -19.65
CA LEU A 565 8.85 -1.12 -20.42
C LEU A 565 9.16 -1.03 -21.92
N VAL A 566 8.62 -1.96 -22.69
CA VAL A 566 8.76 -1.98 -24.16
C VAL A 566 7.47 -1.49 -24.78
N VAL A 567 7.51 -0.40 -25.54
CA VAL A 567 6.34 0.17 -26.25
C VAL A 567 6.35 -0.26 -27.72
N TYR A 568 5.17 -0.52 -28.28
CA TYR A 568 5.00 -0.93 -29.69
C TYR A 568 4.18 0.09 -30.51
N PRO A 569 4.77 1.22 -30.95
CA PRO A 569 4.06 2.30 -31.65
C PRO A 569 3.25 1.85 -32.89
N LYS A 570 3.70 0.83 -33.62
CA LYS A 570 2.98 0.32 -34.80
C LYS A 570 1.73 -0.48 -34.44
N VAL A 571 1.70 -1.16 -33.30
CA VAL A 571 0.47 -1.83 -32.80
C VAL A 571 -0.53 -0.79 -32.30
N ILE A 572 -0.04 0.22 -31.57
CA ILE A 572 -0.84 1.36 -31.10
C ILE A 572 -1.47 2.10 -32.29
N ALA A 573 -0.68 2.44 -33.31
CA ALA A 573 -1.16 3.10 -34.52
C ALA A 573 -2.21 2.28 -35.28
N ARG A 574 -2.05 0.94 -35.38
CA ARG A 574 -3.08 0.07 -35.96
C ARG A 574 -4.40 0.17 -35.20
N ARG A 575 -4.36 0.09 -33.86
CA ARG A 575 -5.58 0.15 -33.04
C ARG A 575 -6.26 1.52 -33.13
N ILE A 576 -5.48 2.59 -33.19
CA ILE A 576 -6.03 3.93 -33.45
C ILE A 576 -6.73 3.95 -34.82
N ALA A 577 -6.10 3.46 -35.89
CA ALA A 577 -6.71 3.46 -37.22
C ALA A 577 -8.03 2.67 -37.29
N GLN A 578 -8.20 1.64 -36.47
CA GLN A 578 -9.42 0.84 -36.39
C GLN A 578 -10.60 1.57 -35.70
N GLU A 579 -10.32 2.47 -34.75
CA GLU A 579 -11.34 3.10 -33.89
C GLU A 579 -11.53 4.61 -34.14
N LEU A 580 -10.48 5.31 -34.59
CA LEU A 580 -10.50 6.74 -34.84
C LEU A 580 -11.55 7.19 -35.87
N PRO A 581 -11.88 6.42 -36.94
CA PRO A 581 -12.98 6.77 -37.83
C PRO A 581 -14.32 7.02 -37.12
N PHE A 582 -14.65 6.25 -36.09
CA PHE A 582 -15.88 6.44 -35.31
C PHE A 582 -15.81 7.70 -34.42
N MET A 583 -14.63 8.01 -33.87
CA MET A 583 -14.41 9.18 -33.02
C MET A 583 -14.26 10.49 -33.80
N ALA A 584 -13.84 10.43 -35.06
CA ALA A 584 -13.67 11.57 -35.96
C ALA A 584 -15.00 12.07 -36.59
N THR A 585 -16.13 11.44 -36.28
CA THR A 585 -17.44 11.75 -36.90
C THR A 585 -17.87 13.21 -36.70
N GLU A 586 -17.66 13.82 -35.53
CA GLU A 586 -17.95 15.26 -35.34
C GLU A 586 -16.96 16.14 -36.13
N ASN A 587 -15.69 15.74 -36.29
CA ASN A 587 -14.72 16.47 -37.12
C ASN A 587 -15.13 16.46 -38.60
N VAL A 588 -15.64 15.33 -39.09
CA VAL A 588 -16.19 15.17 -40.44
C VAL A 588 -17.45 16.05 -40.62
N ILE A 589 -18.37 16.07 -39.66
CA ILE A 589 -19.54 16.97 -39.66
C ILE A 589 -19.09 18.44 -39.71
N MET A 590 -18.15 18.84 -38.83
CA MET A 590 -17.63 20.21 -38.79
C MET A 590 -16.96 20.63 -40.11
N ALA A 591 -16.28 19.71 -40.80
CA ALA A 591 -15.68 19.97 -42.10
C ALA A 591 -16.75 20.23 -43.19
N ILE A 592 -17.83 19.44 -43.22
CA ILE A 592 -18.96 19.67 -44.14
C ILE A 592 -19.63 21.03 -43.88
N VAL A 593 -19.87 21.37 -42.60
CA VAL A 593 -20.48 22.66 -42.23
C VAL A 593 -19.57 23.83 -42.65
N LYS A 594 -18.24 23.71 -42.50
CA LYS A 594 -17.28 24.71 -43.00
C LYS A 594 -17.25 24.81 -44.52
N ALA A 595 -17.54 23.72 -45.24
CA ALA A 595 -17.70 23.71 -46.69
C ALA A 595 -19.10 24.22 -47.16
N GLY A 596 -19.97 24.63 -46.23
CA GLY A 596 -21.29 25.20 -46.52
C GLY A 596 -22.46 24.21 -46.51
N GLY A 597 -22.25 22.96 -46.08
CA GLY A 597 -23.30 21.94 -45.96
C GLY A 597 -24.13 22.04 -44.67
N ASP A 598 -25.29 21.38 -44.66
CA ASP A 598 -26.16 21.33 -43.47
C ASP A 598 -25.66 20.35 -42.40
N ARG A 599 -25.75 20.76 -41.12
CA ARG A 599 -25.26 19.95 -40.00
C ARG A 599 -26.13 18.71 -39.73
N GLN A 600 -27.44 18.81 -39.85
CA GLN A 600 -28.36 17.71 -39.55
C GLN A 600 -28.30 16.63 -40.63
N GLU A 601 -28.24 17.04 -41.89
CA GLU A 601 -28.04 16.13 -43.03
C GLU A 601 -26.69 15.42 -42.94
N ALA A 602 -25.59 16.15 -42.69
CA ALA A 602 -24.27 15.55 -42.48
C ALA A 602 -24.24 14.56 -41.31
N HIS A 603 -24.93 14.88 -40.21
CA HIS A 603 -25.06 13.99 -39.05
C HIS A 603 -25.86 12.72 -39.37
N GLU A 604 -26.96 12.81 -40.12
CA GLU A 604 -27.74 11.61 -40.49
C GLU A 604 -26.98 10.72 -41.48
N GLN A 605 -26.32 11.31 -42.49
CA GLN A 605 -25.48 10.56 -43.42
C GLN A 605 -24.35 9.82 -42.70
N ILE A 606 -23.57 10.51 -41.85
CA ILE A 606 -22.46 9.87 -41.13
C ILE A 606 -22.95 8.81 -40.13
N ARG A 607 -24.15 8.98 -39.54
CA ARG A 607 -24.76 7.99 -38.64
C ARG A 607 -25.12 6.71 -39.38
N VAL A 608 -25.71 6.81 -40.58
CA VAL A 608 -26.05 5.64 -41.41
C VAL A 608 -24.78 4.88 -41.81
N LEU A 609 -23.74 5.57 -42.30
CA LEU A 609 -22.47 4.94 -42.65
C LEU A 609 -21.76 4.32 -41.43
N SER A 610 -21.80 4.99 -40.27
CA SER A 610 -21.23 4.47 -39.02
C SER A 610 -21.94 3.20 -38.53
N HIS A 611 -23.27 3.11 -38.68
CA HIS A 611 -24.01 1.88 -38.37
C HIS A 611 -23.63 0.72 -39.32
N GLN A 612 -23.40 1.00 -40.61
CA GLN A 612 -22.96 -0.02 -41.57
C GLN A 612 -21.54 -0.53 -41.24
N ALA A 613 -20.60 0.37 -40.98
CA ALA A 613 -19.24 0.00 -40.57
C ALA A 613 -19.22 -0.75 -39.22
N ALA A 614 -20.02 -0.32 -38.24
CA ALA A 614 -20.16 -1.02 -36.97
C ALA A 614 -20.80 -2.41 -37.11
N HIS A 615 -21.75 -2.59 -38.05
CA HIS A 615 -22.28 -3.91 -38.40
C HIS A 615 -21.19 -4.79 -39.00
N GLN A 616 -20.40 -4.26 -39.94
CA GLN A 616 -19.28 -4.99 -40.55
C GLN A 616 -18.26 -5.48 -39.51
N VAL A 617 -17.81 -4.61 -38.60
CA VAL A 617 -16.88 -5.00 -37.53
C VAL A 617 -17.49 -6.03 -36.59
N LYS A 618 -18.73 -5.82 -36.11
CA LYS A 618 -19.32 -6.62 -35.02
C LYS A 618 -20.04 -7.90 -35.46
N GLN A 619 -20.61 -7.94 -36.67
CA GLN A 619 -21.39 -9.08 -37.18
C GLN A 619 -20.60 -9.89 -38.22
N LEU A 620 -19.70 -9.26 -38.98
CA LEU A 620 -18.91 -9.93 -40.03
C LEU A 620 -17.45 -10.17 -39.64
N GLY A 621 -16.95 -9.52 -38.60
CA GLY A 621 -15.57 -9.69 -38.11
C GLY A 621 -14.50 -9.12 -39.05
N LEU A 622 -14.87 -8.16 -39.89
CA LEU A 622 -13.98 -7.50 -40.84
C LEU A 622 -13.41 -6.20 -40.24
N GLU A 623 -12.43 -5.60 -40.91
CA GLU A 623 -11.85 -4.31 -40.52
C GLU A 623 -12.88 -3.16 -40.69
N ASN A 624 -12.65 -2.03 -40.00
CA ASN A 624 -13.50 -0.84 -40.10
C ASN A 624 -13.29 -0.14 -41.45
N ASP A 625 -14.37 0.06 -42.22
CA ASP A 625 -14.37 0.69 -43.56
C ASP A 625 -15.11 2.03 -43.62
N LEU A 626 -15.34 2.68 -42.47
CA LEU A 626 -16.13 3.91 -42.41
C LEU A 626 -15.55 5.03 -43.31
N ILE A 627 -14.22 5.11 -43.43
CA ILE A 627 -13.58 6.16 -44.25
C ILE A 627 -13.74 5.88 -45.74
N GLU A 628 -13.66 4.62 -46.14
CA GLU A 628 -13.93 4.13 -47.49
C GLU A 628 -15.39 4.43 -47.87
N ARG A 629 -16.35 4.21 -46.95
CA ARG A 629 -17.76 4.59 -47.14
C ARG A 629 -17.93 6.10 -47.34
N ILE A 630 -17.31 6.93 -46.50
CA ILE A 630 -17.34 8.40 -46.64
C ILE A 630 -16.70 8.85 -47.96
N ARG A 631 -15.61 8.20 -48.40
CA ARG A 631 -14.96 8.48 -49.69
C ARG A 631 -15.82 8.05 -50.90
N ALA A 632 -16.64 7.01 -50.76
CA ALA A 632 -17.55 6.55 -51.81
C ALA A 632 -18.82 7.41 -51.90
N GLU A 633 -19.35 7.86 -50.76
CA GLU A 633 -20.59 8.63 -50.67
C GLU A 633 -20.44 10.04 -51.30
N PRO A 634 -21.24 10.40 -52.33
CA PRO A 634 -21.14 11.71 -53.00
C PRO A 634 -21.39 12.91 -52.08
N TYR A 635 -22.23 12.76 -51.04
CA TYR A 635 -22.51 13.84 -50.09
C TYR A 635 -21.24 14.46 -49.47
N PHE A 636 -20.18 13.66 -49.28
CA PHE A 636 -18.94 14.10 -48.65
C PHE A 636 -17.88 14.61 -49.65
N ASP A 637 -18.19 14.73 -50.96
CA ASP A 637 -17.27 15.26 -51.99
C ASP A 637 -16.51 16.53 -51.57
N PRO A 638 -17.12 17.57 -50.95
CA PRO A 638 -16.42 18.81 -50.58
C PRO A 638 -15.24 18.64 -49.61
N ILE A 639 -15.17 17.52 -48.87
CA ILE A 639 -14.14 17.28 -47.86
C ILE A 639 -13.22 16.10 -48.19
N LYS A 640 -13.39 15.40 -49.32
CA LYS A 640 -12.62 14.16 -49.63
C LYS A 640 -11.10 14.37 -49.65
N GLY A 641 -10.63 15.56 -50.01
CA GLY A 641 -9.22 15.96 -49.94
C GLY A 641 -8.70 16.30 -48.54
N GLN A 642 -9.57 16.43 -47.54
CA GLN A 642 -9.23 16.77 -46.14
C GLN A 642 -9.29 15.54 -45.22
N LEU A 643 -9.87 14.40 -45.67
CA LEU A 643 -10.14 13.25 -44.79
C LEU A 643 -8.89 12.68 -44.11
N ASP A 644 -7.74 12.65 -44.77
CA ASP A 644 -6.50 12.15 -44.17
C ASP A 644 -5.95 13.08 -43.08
N GLU A 645 -6.13 14.40 -43.22
CA GLU A 645 -5.77 15.41 -42.22
C GLU A 645 -6.74 15.37 -41.03
N LEU A 646 -8.05 15.24 -41.30
CA LEU A 646 -9.10 15.10 -40.29
C LEU A 646 -8.98 13.82 -39.44
N LEU A 647 -8.11 12.89 -39.85
CA LEU A 647 -7.82 11.62 -39.18
C LEU A 647 -6.40 11.55 -38.58
N ASP A 648 -5.62 12.65 -38.59
CA ASP A 648 -4.31 12.67 -37.93
C ASP A 648 -4.48 12.45 -36.41
N PRO A 649 -3.98 11.33 -35.84
CA PRO A 649 -4.09 11.04 -34.42
C PRO A 649 -3.50 12.12 -33.50
N ALA A 650 -2.50 12.88 -33.97
CA ALA A 650 -1.91 13.96 -33.19
C ALA A 650 -2.89 15.12 -32.91
N SER A 651 -3.89 15.32 -33.76
CA SER A 651 -4.94 16.32 -33.54
C SER A 651 -5.97 15.92 -32.47
N PHE A 652 -6.06 14.63 -32.11
CA PHE A 652 -7.07 14.11 -31.18
C PHE A 652 -6.60 13.93 -29.73
N VAL A 653 -5.32 14.17 -29.42
CA VAL A 653 -4.79 14.01 -28.04
C VAL A 653 -5.02 15.23 -27.14
N GLY A 654 -5.63 16.29 -27.67
CA GLY A 654 -5.93 17.52 -26.93
C GLY A 654 -4.67 18.14 -26.32
N ARG A 655 -4.69 18.40 -25.01
CA ARG A 655 -3.55 18.97 -24.25
C ARG A 655 -2.65 17.92 -23.59
N ALA A 656 -2.68 16.67 -24.04
CA ALA A 656 -1.97 15.58 -23.38
C ALA A 656 -0.45 15.82 -23.25
N PRO A 657 0.27 16.33 -24.28
CA PRO A 657 1.72 16.60 -24.16
C PRO A 657 2.02 17.73 -23.15
N GLU A 658 1.32 18.86 -23.22
CA GLU A 658 1.58 20.01 -22.33
C GLU A 658 1.20 19.69 -20.88
N GLN A 659 0.23 18.80 -20.67
CA GLN A 659 -0.12 18.28 -19.35
C GLN A 659 0.99 17.40 -18.76
N VAL A 660 1.73 16.62 -19.57
CA VAL A 660 2.91 15.90 -19.10
C VAL A 660 4.00 16.90 -18.71
N ASP A 661 4.34 17.83 -19.59
CA ASP A 661 5.43 18.80 -19.39
C ASP A 661 5.20 19.66 -18.13
N ALA A 662 3.96 20.13 -17.92
CA ALA A 662 3.60 20.88 -16.73
C ALA A 662 3.58 20.00 -15.46
N PHE A 663 3.06 18.77 -15.53
CA PHE A 663 2.98 17.88 -14.38
C PHE A 663 4.36 17.46 -13.88
N VAL A 664 5.28 17.10 -14.78
CA VAL A 664 6.65 16.73 -14.40
C VAL A 664 7.35 17.91 -13.74
N ARG A 665 7.34 19.09 -14.37
CA ARG A 665 7.99 20.31 -13.87
C ARG A 665 7.42 20.79 -12.53
N ASP A 666 6.09 20.87 -12.41
CA ASP A 666 5.45 21.57 -11.29
C ASP A 666 5.15 20.65 -10.09
N TRP A 667 5.11 19.32 -10.29
CA TRP A 667 4.73 18.36 -9.24
C TRP A 667 5.76 17.26 -9.00
N VAL A 668 6.33 16.67 -10.07
CA VAL A 668 7.32 15.59 -9.91
C VAL A 668 8.68 16.13 -9.46
N THR A 669 9.22 17.13 -10.17
CA THR A 669 10.54 17.70 -9.84
C THR A 669 10.62 18.22 -8.39
N PRO A 670 9.63 18.97 -7.84
CA PRO A 670 9.68 19.41 -6.45
C PRO A 670 9.55 18.27 -5.44
N ALA A 671 8.74 17.24 -5.73
CA ALA A 671 8.59 16.08 -4.85
C ALA A 671 9.85 15.20 -4.77
N LEU A 672 10.64 15.16 -5.86
CA LEU A 672 11.93 14.45 -5.90
C LEU A 672 13.12 15.29 -5.43
N ALA A 673 12.93 16.59 -5.17
CA ALA A 673 14.01 17.50 -4.74
C ALA A 673 14.71 17.17 -3.39
N PRO A 674 14.09 16.51 -2.39
CA PRO A 674 14.77 16.17 -1.13
C PRO A 674 16.07 15.40 -1.33
N ALA A 675 17.12 15.78 -0.59
CA ALA A 675 18.46 15.24 -0.79
C ALA A 675 18.56 13.71 -0.59
N GLU A 676 17.74 13.13 0.29
CA GLU A 676 17.67 11.67 0.49
C GLU A 676 17.15 10.93 -0.76
N ILE A 677 16.23 11.56 -1.51
CA ILE A 677 15.65 11.03 -2.75
C ILE A 677 16.63 11.25 -3.91
N GLN A 678 17.20 12.44 -4.04
CA GLN A 678 18.22 12.74 -5.05
C GLN A 678 19.45 11.81 -4.92
N GLY A 679 19.94 11.59 -3.69
CA GLY A 679 21.03 10.65 -3.44
C GLY A 679 20.68 9.22 -3.84
N ALA A 680 19.45 8.77 -3.55
CA ALA A 680 18.97 7.46 -3.99
C ALA A 680 18.87 7.36 -5.52
N ILE A 681 18.35 8.38 -6.21
CA ILE A 681 18.27 8.42 -7.68
C ILE A 681 19.67 8.36 -8.30
N GLN A 682 20.64 9.12 -7.78
CA GLN A 682 22.02 9.14 -8.29
C GLN A 682 22.78 7.84 -8.04
N GLN A 683 22.51 7.15 -6.93
CA GLN A 683 23.14 5.87 -6.58
C GLN A 683 22.41 4.66 -7.15
N SER A 684 21.16 4.82 -7.61
CA SER A 684 20.33 3.72 -8.10
C SER A 684 20.92 3.08 -9.35
N GLN A 685 21.13 1.77 -9.28
CA GLN A 685 21.46 0.93 -10.42
C GLN A 685 20.18 0.30 -10.97
N LYS A 686 20.24 -0.26 -12.18
CA LYS A 686 19.14 -1.05 -12.72
C LYS A 686 18.85 -2.23 -11.80
N VAL A 687 17.59 -2.44 -11.42
CA VAL A 687 17.23 -3.47 -10.45
C VAL A 687 17.32 -4.85 -11.09
N GLU A 688 18.26 -5.67 -10.63
CA GLU A 688 18.26 -7.11 -10.86
C GLU A 688 17.40 -7.80 -9.79
N LEU A 689 16.33 -8.47 -10.22
CA LEU A 689 15.48 -9.23 -9.30
C LEU A 689 16.14 -10.57 -8.98
N SER A 690 16.30 -10.89 -7.70
CA SER A 690 16.60 -12.26 -7.27
C SER A 690 15.44 -13.19 -7.64
N VAL A 691 15.75 -14.33 -8.25
CA VAL A 691 14.77 -15.33 -8.73
C VAL A 691 15.09 -16.70 -8.16
#